data_AF-A0A954JDJ1-F1
#
_entry.id   AF-A0A954JDJ1-F1
#
_cell.length_a   1.000
_cell.length_b   1.000
_cell.length_c   1.000
_cell.angle_alpha   90.00
_cell.angle_beta   90.00
_cell.angle_gamma   90.00
#
_symmetry.space_group_name_H-M   'P 1'
#
loop_
_entity.id
_entity.type
_entity.pdbx_description
1 polymer ?
#
loop_
_entity_poly.entity_id
_entity_poly.type
_entity_poly.pdbx_seq_one_letter_code
_entity_poly.pdbx_strand_id
1 'polypeptide(L)'
;MRTTSRLSDANSLTDEERLVGIRKRTIWQEVIDAIYGYDYFISYRWSDGRQYALQLAESLQGVGYNVFLDSEDYKPGENWRWGGQYALKHTSRLVFLATKDAVCDPQKREAHKDPIVNELEAFEKGGRQKVRVLLDPIDDANWQESPLAAFFRGEDLHLTDLDRSGVQVIQELDRWASIDKRERKRTRLFQGIAAILFVLLIVAVVFGILARSQANRLRVVAVEGSIRGGYENLTKNDAAAAAADFSSALEIAPKNQIAADRLYSLLAYGTSQWVLQQRVDIDSGSVDFGLSNDWMEFSDLGLNPTSVEVDDEPDNSEAITTSRFESPDGAWGVVLNHYGGNFQAVQLPYYEIQLSDRSSYSFEETREVRGLAFDQTSTLVAVSLNTDQIYVFDREGTVAEFECNGIESISFVGKRWLVCRTASSEIRFVDLIEDDYVPIPFTGSQAIACKRNDRHWFVATREKDTYSIWSHPVSFQTMAKVSEAETTGPRNWEERTKFAPARGLELQGTDGEWLVVGNAASKSGWNKLTHMLSDDDARQKAMQDEDFSATIALVTTDAAISLDGQVIATSAGRTNPRIWREGEDKWETELEIDTDRYVRAVKLDETGRLAFVLYAEEGPAKPTKFDLFAVDTGERVATDFFARTDELLDISQDCEKTVVRVGGTIAVRSSRSTAELMSIPAANSAVLSYDGTRLATCTSSGVVCVIDLESGYTVSESLTFPVNSGSAKFREPHFSRNGVFVEIHRYGTPGQRCSWRVGTVLSRREAIQLVSVARQYFGIDVDQRKLAVEVLHDFSSQENSVVSELAMFLFAVETP
;
A
#
# COMPACT_ATOMS: atom_id res chain seq x y z
N MET A 1 28.34 22.27 -82.63
CA MET A 1 28.63 23.44 -81.76
C MET A 1 27.34 23.84 -81.07
N ARG A 2 27.36 23.89 -79.73
CA ARG A 2 26.44 24.53 -78.77
C ARG A 2 24.98 24.04 -78.63
N THR A 3 24.87 23.09 -77.70
CA THR A 3 24.00 23.05 -76.50
C THR A 3 23.57 24.39 -75.89
N THR A 4 22.32 24.41 -75.36
CA THR A 4 21.80 24.93 -74.06
C THR A 4 20.26 24.77 -74.12
N SER A 5 19.44 24.58 -73.08
CA SER A 5 19.56 24.37 -71.63
C SER A 5 18.12 24.08 -71.14
N ARG A 6 17.87 22.91 -70.54
CA ARG A 6 16.69 22.63 -69.69
C ARG A 6 17.11 21.63 -68.63
N LEU A 7 17.73 22.14 -67.57
CA LEU A 7 18.05 21.44 -66.33
C LEU A 7 18.22 22.51 -65.25
N SER A 8 17.13 22.85 -64.56
CA SER A 8 17.15 23.54 -63.27
C SER A 8 15.74 23.54 -62.71
N ASP A 9 15.33 22.47 -62.00
CA ASP A 9 14.16 22.48 -61.10
C ASP A 9 14.15 21.25 -60.15
N ALA A 10 15.34 20.75 -59.75
CA ALA A 10 15.43 19.57 -58.87
C ALA A 10 16.33 19.75 -57.62
N ASN A 11 16.65 20.99 -57.22
CA ASN A 11 17.52 21.27 -56.07
C ASN A 11 16.90 22.29 -55.10
N SER A 12 15.67 22.04 -54.62
CA SER A 12 15.10 22.78 -53.49
C SER A 12 14.64 21.85 -52.37
N LEU A 13 15.45 20.83 -52.07
CA LEU A 13 15.47 20.23 -50.73
C LEU A 13 16.05 21.30 -49.80
N THR A 14 15.15 21.87 -48.99
CA THR A 14 15.33 23.04 -48.14
C THR A 14 16.50 22.86 -47.18
N ASP A 15 17.32 23.91 -47.02
CA ASP A 15 18.44 23.98 -46.09
C ASP A 15 18.07 23.65 -44.62
N GLU A 16 16.78 23.62 -44.28
CA GLU A 16 16.27 23.12 -42.99
C GLU A 16 16.61 21.62 -42.74
N GLU A 17 16.60 20.76 -43.76
CA GLU A 17 16.98 19.34 -43.59
C GLU A 17 18.50 19.18 -43.37
N ARG A 18 19.31 20.11 -43.88
CA ARG A 18 20.76 20.16 -43.60
C ARG A 18 21.07 20.73 -42.22
N LEU A 19 20.22 21.60 -41.67
CA LEU A 19 20.42 22.24 -40.37
C LEU A 19 20.02 21.38 -39.17
N VAL A 20 19.25 20.31 -39.37
CA VAL A 20 18.98 19.29 -38.32
C VAL A 20 20.25 18.47 -37.98
N GLY A 21 21.29 18.51 -38.82
CA GLY A 21 22.47 17.64 -38.72
C GLY A 21 23.56 17.98 -37.71
N ILE A 22 23.55 19.13 -37.02
CA ILE A 22 24.65 19.49 -36.08
C ILE A 22 24.11 20.18 -34.82
N ARG A 23 23.12 19.60 -34.15
CA ARG A 23 22.92 19.90 -32.73
C ARG A 23 24.09 19.23 -31.99
N LYS A 24 25.01 20.04 -31.43
CA LYS A 24 26.13 19.52 -30.61
C LYS A 24 25.54 18.60 -29.55
N ARG A 25 25.87 17.32 -29.65
CA ARG A 25 25.42 16.31 -28.69
C ARG A 25 25.86 16.75 -27.30
N THR A 26 24.95 16.70 -26.34
CA THR A 26 25.31 16.90 -24.94
C THR A 26 26.10 15.70 -24.47
N ILE A 27 27.07 15.90 -23.58
CA ILE A 27 27.85 14.81 -22.97
C ILE A 27 26.90 13.75 -22.37
N TRP A 28 25.74 14.17 -21.87
CA TRP A 28 24.67 13.28 -21.40
C TRP A 28 24.08 12.39 -22.48
N GLN A 29 23.86 12.89 -23.70
CA GLN A 29 23.41 12.05 -24.80
C GLN A 29 24.46 11.00 -25.15
N GLU A 30 25.75 11.33 -25.17
CA GLU A 30 26.81 10.35 -25.41
C GLU A 30 26.87 9.26 -24.33
N VAL A 31 26.59 9.62 -23.06
CA VAL A 31 26.51 8.66 -21.96
C VAL A 31 25.27 7.77 -22.07
N ILE A 32 24.10 8.33 -22.38
CA ILE A 32 22.86 7.58 -22.60
C ILE A 32 23.03 6.64 -23.80
N ASP A 33 23.54 7.15 -24.91
CA ASP A 33 23.85 6.41 -26.13
C ASP A 33 24.80 5.22 -25.85
N ALA A 34 25.77 5.39 -24.93
CA ALA A 34 26.67 4.33 -24.50
C ALA A 34 26.01 3.29 -23.57
N ILE A 35 24.95 3.66 -22.84
CA ILE A 35 24.23 2.78 -21.90
C ILE A 35 23.14 1.98 -22.62
N TYR A 36 22.43 2.58 -23.58
CA TYR A 36 21.19 2.03 -24.14
C TYR A 36 21.31 1.49 -25.57
N GLY A 37 22.51 1.47 -26.16
CA GLY A 37 22.64 0.94 -27.52
C GLY A 37 22.68 -0.60 -27.59
N TYR A 38 22.52 -1.12 -28.79
CA TYR A 38 22.55 -2.55 -29.10
C TYR A 38 23.95 -3.17 -29.06
N ASP A 39 24.04 -4.43 -28.64
CA ASP A 39 25.26 -5.24 -28.71
C ASP A 39 25.56 -5.61 -30.16
N TYR A 40 24.53 -6.04 -30.90
CA TYR A 40 24.61 -6.45 -32.30
C TYR A 40 23.54 -5.76 -33.16
N PHE A 41 23.91 -5.42 -34.39
CA PHE A 41 22.99 -5.06 -35.48
C PHE A 41 23.14 -6.11 -36.56
N ILE A 42 22.04 -6.76 -36.94
CA ILE A 42 22.08 -7.79 -37.97
C ILE A 42 21.69 -7.15 -39.31
N SER A 43 22.67 -7.00 -40.20
CA SER A 43 22.47 -6.56 -41.59
C SER A 43 22.30 -7.77 -42.50
N TYR A 44 21.20 -7.82 -43.23
CA TYR A 44 20.83 -8.95 -44.07
C TYR A 44 19.96 -8.51 -45.24
N ARG A 45 19.87 -9.36 -46.27
CA ARG A 45 18.95 -9.13 -47.38
C ARG A 45 17.60 -9.76 -47.07
N TRP A 46 16.52 -8.99 -47.21
CA TRP A 46 15.16 -9.48 -46.94
C TRP A 46 14.71 -10.64 -47.84
N SER A 47 15.21 -10.73 -49.07
CA SER A 47 14.76 -11.76 -50.04
C SER A 47 15.17 -13.17 -49.64
N ASP A 48 16.33 -13.35 -49.01
CA ASP A 48 16.88 -14.68 -48.72
C ASP A 48 17.49 -14.84 -47.31
N GLY A 49 17.83 -13.76 -46.61
CA GLY A 49 18.44 -13.80 -45.28
C GLY A 49 17.48 -13.68 -44.10
N ARG A 50 16.21 -13.30 -44.33
CA ARG A 50 15.27 -12.91 -43.27
C ARG A 50 15.06 -13.98 -42.20
N GLN A 51 14.81 -15.23 -42.62
CA GLN A 51 14.49 -16.30 -41.68
C GLN A 51 15.67 -16.61 -40.75
N TYR A 52 16.89 -16.66 -41.31
CA TYR A 52 18.09 -16.89 -40.51
C TYR A 52 18.41 -15.69 -39.60
N ALA A 53 18.17 -14.46 -40.06
CA ALA A 53 18.34 -13.26 -39.24
C ALA A 53 17.45 -13.24 -38.00
N LEU A 54 16.17 -13.63 -38.15
CA LEU A 54 15.21 -13.77 -37.05
C LEU A 54 15.67 -14.83 -36.04
N GLN A 55 16.03 -16.02 -36.52
CA GLN A 55 16.49 -17.12 -35.66
C GLN A 55 17.78 -16.76 -34.90
N LEU A 56 18.72 -16.09 -35.58
CA LEU A 56 19.95 -15.63 -34.96
C LEU A 56 19.68 -14.53 -33.92
N ALA A 57 18.77 -13.59 -34.20
CA ALA A 57 18.37 -12.55 -33.27
C ALA A 57 17.74 -13.14 -32.01
N GLU A 58 16.73 -14.00 -32.16
CA GLU A 58 16.04 -14.68 -31.05
C GLU A 58 17.03 -15.48 -30.19
N SER A 59 17.95 -16.20 -30.84
CA SER A 59 18.94 -17.00 -30.11
C SER A 59 19.99 -16.15 -29.38
N LEU A 60 20.43 -15.03 -29.97
CA LEU A 60 21.34 -14.08 -29.31
C LEU A 60 20.64 -13.36 -28.13
N GLN A 61 19.37 -12.99 -28.28
CA GLN A 61 18.55 -12.44 -27.21
C GLN A 61 18.36 -13.45 -26.07
N GLY A 62 18.18 -14.74 -26.38
CA GLY A 62 18.13 -15.83 -25.40
C GLY A 62 19.40 -15.99 -24.56
N VAL A 63 20.55 -15.50 -25.05
CA VAL A 63 21.84 -15.48 -24.33
C VAL A 63 22.09 -14.12 -23.60
N GLY A 64 21.11 -13.22 -23.65
CA GLY A 64 21.12 -11.92 -22.97
C GLY A 64 21.76 -10.78 -23.76
N TYR A 65 21.87 -10.90 -25.08
CA TYR A 65 22.35 -9.80 -25.93
C TYR A 65 21.21 -8.89 -26.41
N ASN A 66 21.46 -7.58 -26.46
CA ASN A 66 20.55 -6.63 -27.10
C ASN A 66 20.82 -6.61 -28.60
N VAL A 67 19.92 -7.16 -29.39
CA VAL A 67 20.07 -7.28 -30.85
C VAL A 67 19.08 -6.34 -31.52
N PHE A 68 19.57 -5.54 -32.47
CA PHE A 68 18.72 -4.79 -33.37
C PHE A 68 18.50 -5.56 -34.67
N LEU A 69 17.24 -5.73 -35.03
CA LEU A 69 16.81 -6.37 -36.26
C LEU A 69 15.78 -5.49 -36.98
N ASP A 70 16.13 -5.04 -38.18
CA ASP A 70 15.29 -4.13 -38.98
C ASP A 70 13.82 -4.57 -39.09
N SER A 71 13.52 -5.87 -39.21
CA SER A 71 12.14 -6.32 -39.37
C SER A 71 11.27 -6.27 -38.12
N GLU A 72 11.86 -6.19 -36.93
CA GLU A 72 11.14 -6.21 -35.65
C GLU A 72 11.11 -4.83 -34.99
N ASP A 73 12.22 -4.10 -35.05
CA ASP A 73 12.38 -2.86 -34.28
C ASP A 73 11.81 -1.61 -34.98
N TYR A 74 11.59 -1.63 -36.30
CA TYR A 74 10.95 -0.50 -36.98
C TYR A 74 9.45 -0.47 -36.74
N LYS A 75 8.98 0.62 -36.13
CA LYS A 75 7.55 0.90 -36.08
C LYS A 75 7.03 1.22 -37.49
N PRO A 76 5.90 0.63 -37.93
CA PRO A 76 5.27 1.01 -39.19
C PRO A 76 5.05 2.52 -39.26
N GLY A 77 5.57 3.17 -40.30
CA GLY A 77 5.48 4.62 -40.50
C GLY A 77 6.70 5.44 -40.03
N GLU A 78 7.67 4.81 -39.37
CA GLU A 78 8.92 5.48 -38.99
C GLU A 78 9.86 5.66 -40.20
N ASN A 79 10.64 6.74 -40.19
CA ASN A 79 11.64 6.97 -41.23
C ASN A 79 12.80 5.97 -41.02
N TRP A 80 12.71 4.84 -41.72
CA TRP A 80 13.69 3.73 -41.65
C TRP A 80 15.14 4.19 -41.82
N ARG A 81 15.39 5.25 -42.61
CA ARG A 81 16.75 5.79 -42.78
C ARG A 81 17.28 6.41 -41.50
N TRP A 82 16.44 7.15 -40.78
CA TRP A 82 16.84 7.79 -39.54
C TRP A 82 16.94 6.78 -38.40
N GLY A 83 15.94 5.92 -38.24
CA GLY A 83 15.97 4.85 -37.24
C GLY A 83 17.15 3.90 -37.43
N GLY A 84 17.44 3.52 -38.69
CA GLY A 84 18.58 2.66 -39.01
C GLY A 84 19.92 3.33 -38.77
N GLN A 85 20.09 4.58 -39.19
CA GLN A 85 21.31 5.33 -38.87
C GLN A 85 21.49 5.53 -37.37
N TYR A 86 20.39 5.74 -36.63
CA TYR A 86 20.41 5.83 -35.19
C TYR A 86 20.85 4.48 -34.59
N ALA A 87 20.15 3.39 -34.88
CA ALA A 87 20.50 2.06 -34.37
C ALA A 87 21.93 1.64 -34.75
N LEU A 88 22.33 1.84 -36.00
CA LEU A 88 23.70 1.61 -36.46
C LEU A 88 24.71 2.42 -35.67
N LYS A 89 24.42 3.68 -35.32
CA LYS A 89 25.35 4.50 -34.53
C LYS A 89 25.48 4.04 -33.08
N HIS A 90 24.42 3.46 -32.52
CA HIS A 90 24.39 2.98 -31.14
C HIS A 90 24.86 1.54 -31.00
N THR A 91 24.99 0.81 -32.10
CA THR A 91 25.41 -0.58 -32.09
C THR A 91 26.92 -0.75 -31.89
N SER A 92 27.31 -1.75 -31.09
CA SER A 92 28.71 -2.11 -30.88
C SER A 92 29.32 -2.89 -32.04
N ARG A 93 28.62 -3.91 -32.54
CA ARG A 93 29.08 -4.82 -33.59
C ARG A 93 28.04 -5.00 -34.68
N LEU A 94 28.48 -5.02 -35.92
CA LEU A 94 27.63 -5.33 -37.06
C LEU A 94 27.82 -6.79 -37.45
N VAL A 95 26.74 -7.56 -37.48
CA VAL A 95 26.71 -8.93 -38.01
C VAL A 95 26.10 -8.87 -39.40
N PHE A 96 26.90 -9.15 -40.42
CA PHE A 96 26.47 -9.16 -41.81
C PHE A 96 26.24 -10.60 -42.29
N LEU A 97 25.04 -10.88 -42.75
CA LEU A 97 24.65 -12.18 -43.31
C LEU A 97 24.91 -12.19 -44.83
N ALA A 98 25.98 -12.86 -45.25
CA ALA A 98 26.41 -12.95 -46.64
C ALA A 98 25.64 -14.05 -47.37
N THR A 99 24.39 -13.75 -47.72
CA THR A 99 23.54 -14.60 -48.57
C THR A 99 23.81 -14.38 -50.05
N LYS A 100 23.28 -15.27 -50.90
CA LYS A 100 23.47 -15.19 -52.35
C LYS A 100 23.00 -13.87 -52.95
N ASP A 101 21.82 -13.38 -52.57
CA ASP A 101 21.31 -12.10 -53.07
C ASP A 101 22.06 -10.91 -52.48
N ALA A 102 22.61 -11.02 -51.27
CA ALA A 102 23.44 -9.97 -50.69
C ALA A 102 24.77 -9.82 -51.45
N VAL A 103 25.39 -10.95 -51.83
CA VAL A 103 26.75 -11.02 -52.36
C VAL A 103 26.83 -10.86 -53.89
N CYS A 104 25.91 -11.49 -54.65
CA CYS A 104 26.05 -11.66 -56.10
C CYS A 104 25.55 -10.50 -56.97
N ASP A 105 24.74 -9.56 -56.45
CA ASP A 105 24.23 -8.46 -57.28
C ASP A 105 24.25 -7.04 -56.67
N PRO A 106 25.38 -6.55 -56.11
CA PRO A 106 25.45 -5.16 -55.66
C PRO A 106 25.55 -4.16 -56.83
N GLN A 107 26.09 -4.57 -57.98
CA GLN A 107 26.40 -3.65 -59.10
C GLN A 107 25.22 -3.32 -60.01
N LYS A 108 24.19 -4.18 -60.15
CA LYS A 108 22.95 -3.78 -60.85
C LYS A 108 22.12 -2.81 -60.01
N ARG A 109 22.47 -2.63 -58.74
CA ARG A 109 21.85 -1.66 -57.86
C ARG A 109 22.71 -0.41 -57.85
N GLU A 110 22.09 0.74 -58.03
CA GLU A 110 22.80 1.99 -57.84
C GLU A 110 23.35 2.00 -56.41
N ALA A 111 24.67 2.01 -56.24
CA ALA A 111 25.34 1.76 -54.95
C ALA A 111 24.79 2.61 -53.78
N HIS A 112 24.38 3.84 -54.07
CA HIS A 112 23.78 4.77 -53.10
C HIS A 112 22.38 4.38 -52.61
N LYS A 113 21.74 3.38 -53.26
CA LYS A 113 20.40 2.87 -52.92
C LYS A 113 20.43 1.50 -52.26
N ASP A 114 21.59 0.85 -52.12
CA ASP A 114 21.65 -0.44 -51.42
C ASP A 114 21.76 -0.18 -49.90
N PRO A 115 20.75 -0.59 -49.09
CA PRO A 115 20.77 -0.42 -47.64
C PRO A 115 22.00 -1.04 -46.98
N ILE A 116 22.41 -2.24 -47.45
CA ILE A 116 23.53 -3.00 -46.91
C ILE A 116 24.85 -2.24 -47.10
N VAL A 117 25.04 -1.62 -48.28
CA VAL A 117 26.24 -0.82 -48.56
C VAL A 117 26.28 0.41 -47.65
N ASN A 118 25.14 1.09 -47.49
CA ASN A 118 25.04 2.26 -46.62
C ASN A 118 25.29 1.90 -45.13
N GLU A 119 24.79 0.76 -44.66
CA GLU A 119 25.03 0.22 -43.32
C GLU A 119 26.51 -0.10 -43.10
N LEU A 120 27.13 -0.83 -44.04
CA LEU A 120 28.55 -1.19 -43.98
C LEU A 120 29.46 0.04 -44.02
N GLU A 121 29.18 1.01 -44.89
CA GLU A 121 29.94 2.25 -44.99
C GLU A 121 29.80 3.10 -43.71
N ALA A 122 28.58 3.19 -43.15
CA ALA A 122 28.35 3.89 -41.89
C ALA A 122 29.09 3.22 -40.72
N PHE A 123 29.15 1.89 -40.70
CA PHE A 123 29.87 1.15 -39.67
C PHE A 123 31.38 1.27 -39.81
N GLU A 124 31.90 1.23 -41.03
CA GLU A 124 33.32 1.38 -41.34
C GLU A 124 33.85 2.77 -40.93
N LYS A 125 33.09 3.83 -41.19
CA LYS A 125 33.44 5.20 -40.73
C LYS A 125 33.56 5.30 -39.21
N GLY A 126 32.87 4.43 -38.47
CA GLY A 126 32.95 4.35 -37.02
C GLY A 126 34.15 3.57 -36.49
N GLY A 127 34.89 2.85 -37.35
CA GLY A 127 36.02 1.99 -36.93
C GLY A 127 35.61 0.84 -36.01
N ARG A 128 34.34 0.43 -36.06
CA ARG A 128 33.78 -0.61 -35.20
C ARG A 128 33.93 -1.99 -35.83
N GLN A 129 33.92 -3.02 -34.99
CA GLN A 129 34.14 -4.39 -35.42
C GLN A 129 32.95 -4.93 -36.20
N LYS A 130 33.23 -5.67 -37.27
CA LYS A 130 32.22 -6.35 -38.08
C LYS A 130 32.41 -7.86 -38.00
N VAL A 131 31.32 -8.59 -38.15
CA VAL A 131 31.31 -10.05 -38.26
C VAL A 131 30.64 -10.37 -39.58
N ARG A 132 31.30 -11.16 -40.43
CA ARG A 132 30.64 -11.72 -41.61
C ARG A 132 30.25 -13.17 -41.31
N VAL A 133 29.03 -13.53 -41.68
CA VAL A 133 28.52 -14.91 -41.61
C VAL A 133 28.21 -15.35 -43.03
N LEU A 134 29.00 -16.27 -43.57
CA LEU A 134 28.77 -16.88 -44.88
C LEU A 134 27.68 -17.96 -44.74
N LEU A 135 26.65 -17.86 -45.59
CA LEU A 135 25.54 -18.82 -45.63
C LEU A 135 25.57 -19.57 -46.96
N ASP A 136 25.36 -20.90 -46.90
CA ASP A 136 25.33 -21.78 -48.08
C ASP A 136 24.34 -21.24 -49.15
N PRO A 137 24.75 -21.06 -50.42
CA PRO A 137 25.96 -21.59 -51.08
C PRO A 137 27.13 -20.62 -51.28
N ILE A 138 27.28 -19.60 -50.44
CA ILE A 138 28.43 -18.69 -50.52
C ILE A 138 29.64 -19.28 -49.80
N ASP A 139 30.71 -19.52 -50.56
CA ASP A 139 32.03 -19.86 -50.02
C ASP A 139 32.95 -18.64 -50.00
N ASP A 140 34.16 -18.80 -49.46
CA ASP A 140 35.14 -17.73 -49.40
C ASP A 140 35.56 -17.24 -50.80
N ALA A 141 35.56 -18.08 -51.84
CA ALA A 141 35.91 -17.68 -53.19
C ALA A 141 34.88 -16.69 -53.76
N ASN A 142 33.59 -17.05 -53.66
CA ASN A 142 32.47 -16.20 -54.07
C ASN A 142 32.43 -14.89 -53.28
N TRP A 143 32.79 -14.93 -51.99
CA TRP A 143 32.88 -13.74 -51.16
C TRP A 143 34.00 -12.79 -51.64
N GLN A 144 35.20 -13.28 -51.94
CA GLN A 144 36.31 -12.44 -52.39
C GLN A 144 36.03 -11.71 -53.70
N GLU A 145 35.18 -12.27 -54.56
CA GLU A 145 34.73 -11.60 -55.79
C GLU A 145 33.65 -10.53 -55.54
N SER A 146 33.04 -10.51 -54.36
CA SER A 146 32.00 -9.55 -54.00
C SER A 146 32.58 -8.15 -53.77
N PRO A 147 31.93 -7.09 -54.27
CA PRO A 147 32.34 -5.72 -53.94
C PRO A 147 32.14 -5.42 -52.44
N LEU A 148 31.33 -6.21 -51.73
CA LEU A 148 31.16 -6.06 -50.28
C LEU A 148 32.39 -6.51 -49.49
N ALA A 149 33.26 -7.36 -50.05
CA ALA A 149 34.48 -7.81 -49.40
C ALA A 149 35.44 -6.66 -49.08
N ALA A 150 35.41 -5.57 -49.86
CA ALA A 150 36.21 -4.38 -49.64
C ALA A 150 35.91 -3.67 -48.30
N PHE A 151 34.72 -3.88 -47.74
CA PHE A 151 34.36 -3.30 -46.44
C PHE A 151 34.92 -4.11 -45.27
N PHE A 152 35.42 -5.32 -45.45
CA PHE A 152 35.90 -6.17 -44.35
C PHE A 152 37.42 -6.18 -44.28
N ARG A 153 37.96 -6.01 -43.06
CA ARG A 153 39.40 -6.05 -42.79
C ARG A 153 39.82 -7.46 -42.38
N GLY A 154 41.10 -7.78 -42.48
CA GLY A 154 41.61 -9.10 -42.06
C GLY A 154 41.45 -9.42 -40.57
N GLU A 155 41.17 -8.40 -39.74
CA GLU A 155 40.92 -8.55 -38.30
C GLU A 155 39.42 -8.76 -37.96
N ASP A 156 38.52 -8.58 -38.93
CA ASP A 156 37.10 -8.81 -38.73
C ASP A 156 36.81 -10.32 -38.56
N LEU A 157 35.81 -10.66 -37.75
CA LEU A 157 35.50 -12.06 -37.47
C LEU A 157 34.77 -12.68 -38.67
N HIS A 158 35.28 -13.81 -39.15
CA HIS A 158 34.73 -14.52 -40.29
C HIS A 158 34.17 -15.87 -39.84
N LEU A 159 32.86 -16.07 -40.04
CA LEU A 159 32.14 -17.29 -39.66
C LEU A 159 31.48 -17.89 -40.91
N THR A 160 31.40 -19.21 -40.95
CA THR A 160 30.69 -19.96 -41.98
C THR A 160 29.69 -20.86 -41.29
N ASP A 161 28.40 -20.71 -41.61
CA ASP A 161 27.34 -21.55 -41.06
C ASP A 161 26.68 -22.38 -42.16
N LEU A 162 27.10 -23.65 -42.23
CA LEU A 162 26.63 -24.59 -43.23
C LEU A 162 25.30 -25.26 -42.84
N ASP A 163 25.00 -25.37 -41.54
CA ASP A 163 23.82 -26.08 -41.05
C ASP A 163 22.60 -25.16 -40.86
N ARG A 164 22.82 -23.84 -40.93
CA ARG A 164 21.81 -22.79 -40.73
C ARG A 164 21.13 -22.88 -39.36
N SER A 165 21.74 -23.56 -38.39
CA SER A 165 21.22 -23.66 -37.03
C SER A 165 21.53 -22.41 -36.21
N GLY A 166 22.52 -21.61 -36.62
CA GLY A 166 23.01 -20.46 -35.86
C GLY A 166 23.82 -20.83 -34.62
N VAL A 167 23.83 -22.10 -34.18
CA VAL A 167 24.42 -22.53 -32.90
C VAL A 167 25.93 -22.24 -32.86
N GLN A 168 26.65 -22.58 -33.94
CA GLN A 168 28.09 -22.32 -34.03
C GLN A 168 28.38 -20.81 -34.08
N VAL A 169 27.55 -20.06 -34.80
CA VAL A 169 27.67 -18.61 -34.91
C VAL A 169 27.49 -17.96 -33.54
N ILE A 170 26.48 -18.38 -32.77
CA ILE A 170 26.24 -17.87 -31.42
C ILE A 170 27.41 -18.19 -30.49
N GLN A 171 27.95 -19.42 -30.53
CA GLN A 171 29.08 -19.80 -29.69
C GLN A 171 30.34 -18.98 -29.99
N GLU A 172 30.65 -18.73 -31.26
CA GLU A 172 31.79 -17.89 -31.64
C GLU A 172 31.53 -16.42 -31.36
N LEU A 173 30.31 -15.92 -31.59
CA LEU A 173 29.91 -14.56 -31.22
C LEU A 173 30.00 -14.34 -29.71
N ASP A 174 29.57 -15.31 -28.90
CA ASP A 174 29.65 -15.22 -27.44
C ASP A 174 31.09 -15.31 -26.95
N ARG A 175 31.90 -16.23 -27.50
CA ARG A 175 33.33 -16.30 -27.18
C ARG A 175 34.02 -14.97 -27.45
N TRP A 176 33.74 -14.38 -28.61
CA TRP A 176 34.32 -13.11 -29.02
C TRP A 176 33.78 -11.91 -28.23
N ALA A 177 32.48 -11.90 -27.89
CA ALA A 177 31.85 -10.81 -27.14
C ALA A 177 31.95 -10.92 -25.63
N SER A 178 32.33 -12.08 -25.08
CA SER A 178 32.53 -12.31 -23.64
C SER A 178 33.54 -11.33 -23.00
N ILE A 179 34.45 -10.80 -23.82
CA ILE A 179 35.43 -9.79 -23.43
C ILE A 179 34.75 -8.43 -23.16
N ASP A 180 33.58 -8.17 -23.74
CA ASP A 180 33.03 -6.82 -23.86
C ASP A 180 31.48 -6.75 -23.84
N LYS A 181 30.79 -7.60 -23.06
CA LYS A 181 29.33 -7.49 -22.86
C LYS A 181 28.98 -6.10 -22.33
N ARG A 182 28.11 -5.35 -23.03
CA ARG A 182 27.69 -4.00 -22.61
C ARG A 182 27.01 -4.00 -21.26
N GLU A 183 26.30 -5.07 -20.93
CA GLU A 183 25.68 -5.22 -19.62
C GLU A 183 26.72 -5.13 -18.49
N ARG A 184 27.92 -5.71 -18.64
CA ARG A 184 29.01 -5.54 -17.66
C ARG A 184 29.49 -4.10 -17.57
N LYS A 185 29.52 -3.37 -18.69
CA LYS A 185 29.86 -1.93 -18.71
C LYS A 185 28.77 -1.12 -17.99
N ARG A 186 27.49 -1.40 -18.24
CA ARG A 186 26.34 -0.80 -17.55
C ARG A 186 26.42 -1.07 -16.05
N THR A 187 26.60 -2.33 -15.64
CA THR A 187 26.70 -2.70 -14.23
C THR A 187 27.85 -2.00 -13.54
N ARG A 188 29.04 -1.91 -14.16
CA ARG A 188 30.17 -1.16 -13.60
C ARG A 188 29.89 0.34 -13.50
N LEU A 189 29.24 0.93 -14.51
CA LEU A 189 28.85 2.34 -14.48
C LEU A 189 27.83 2.61 -13.38
N PHE A 190 26.79 1.80 -13.28
CA PHE A 190 25.77 1.90 -12.23
C PHE A 190 26.37 1.68 -10.84
N GLN A 191 27.27 0.71 -10.68
CA GLN A 191 28.04 0.53 -9.44
C GLN A 191 28.87 1.78 -9.09
N GLY A 192 29.50 2.41 -10.08
CA GLY A 192 30.22 3.67 -9.91
C GLY A 192 29.32 4.82 -9.47
N ILE A 193 28.17 5.00 -10.13
CA ILE A 193 27.17 6.02 -9.78
C ILE A 193 26.62 5.77 -8.36
N ALA A 194 26.25 4.52 -8.06
CA ALA A 194 25.75 4.13 -6.75
C ALA A 194 26.78 4.38 -5.63
N ALA A 195 28.06 4.08 -5.89
CA ALA A 195 29.13 4.37 -4.95
C ALA A 195 29.28 5.88 -4.69
N ILE A 196 29.19 6.71 -5.74
CA ILE A 196 29.23 8.17 -5.60
C ILE A 196 28.03 8.68 -4.78
N LEU A 197 26.82 8.22 -5.10
CA LEU A 197 25.61 8.60 -4.37
C LEU A 197 25.66 8.15 -2.90
N PHE A 198 26.21 6.97 -2.63
CA PHE A 198 26.40 6.47 -1.26
C PHE A 198 27.37 7.35 -0.46
N VAL A 199 28.47 7.79 -1.07
CA VAL A 199 29.40 8.74 -0.44
C VAL A 199 28.71 10.08 -0.16
N LEU A 200 27.93 10.60 -1.11
CA LEU A 200 27.17 11.84 -0.91
C LEU A 200 26.13 11.71 0.21
N LEU A 201 25.48 10.55 0.34
CA LEU A 201 24.55 10.26 1.43
C LEU A 201 25.26 10.29 2.80
N ILE A 202 26.44 9.64 2.91
CA ILE A 202 27.24 9.69 4.15
C ILE A 202 27.59 11.13 4.51
N VAL A 203 28.04 11.92 3.54
CA VAL A 203 28.37 13.34 3.74
C VAL A 203 27.14 14.13 4.23
N ALA A 204 25.98 13.91 3.62
CA ALA A 204 24.73 14.56 4.04
C ALA A 204 24.32 14.19 5.48
N VAL A 205 24.44 12.92 5.87
CA VAL A 205 24.16 12.45 7.24
C VAL A 205 25.11 13.10 8.24
N VAL A 206 26.40 13.17 7.93
CA VAL A 206 27.41 13.83 8.79
C VAL A 206 27.08 15.32 8.96
N PHE A 207 26.73 16.02 7.88
CA PHE A 207 26.30 17.42 7.97
C PHE A 207 25.02 17.59 8.80
N GLY A 208 24.06 16.67 8.70
CA GLY A 208 22.85 16.67 9.53
C GLY A 208 23.15 16.50 11.02
N ILE A 209 24.07 15.61 11.38
CA ILE A 209 24.53 15.42 12.77
C ILE A 209 25.24 16.67 13.29
N LEU A 210 26.14 17.25 12.49
CA LEU A 210 26.85 18.48 12.86
C LEU A 210 25.88 19.65 13.06
N ALA A 211 24.91 19.84 12.15
CA ALA A 211 23.88 20.89 12.26
C ALA A 211 23.02 20.71 13.52
N ARG A 212 22.60 19.46 13.82
CA ARG A 212 21.86 19.15 15.06
C ARG A 212 22.69 19.44 16.31
N SER A 213 23.99 19.14 16.28
CA SER A 213 24.89 19.43 17.40
C SER A 213 25.05 20.94 17.64
N GLN A 214 25.15 21.73 16.57
CA GLN A 214 25.25 23.19 16.65
C GLN A 214 23.94 23.81 17.15
N ALA A 215 22.79 23.34 16.65
CA ALA A 215 21.48 23.78 17.12
C ALA A 215 21.29 23.49 18.62
N ASN A 216 21.71 22.32 19.10
CA ASN A 216 21.67 21.99 20.52
C ASN A 216 22.58 22.89 21.36
N ARG A 217 23.79 23.22 20.87
CA ARG A 217 24.69 24.16 21.56
C ARG A 217 24.09 25.56 21.66
N LEU A 218 23.48 26.06 20.59
CA LEU A 218 22.82 27.37 20.59
C LEU A 218 21.60 27.39 21.54
N ARG A 219 20.82 26.31 21.60
CA ARG A 219 19.71 26.18 22.57
C ARG A 219 20.20 26.22 24.02
N VAL A 220 21.27 25.50 24.34
CA VAL A 220 21.83 25.52 25.71
C VAL A 220 22.30 26.93 26.09
N VAL A 221 23.04 27.61 25.21
CA VAL A 221 23.50 28.99 25.46
C VAL A 221 22.34 29.98 25.62
N ALA A 222 21.28 29.85 24.81
CA ALA A 222 20.10 30.71 24.92
C ALA A 222 19.31 30.48 26.22
N VAL A 223 19.18 29.24 26.67
CA VAL A 223 18.54 28.89 27.94
C VAL A 223 19.36 29.41 29.13
N GLU A 224 20.68 29.22 29.12
CA GLU A 224 21.56 29.73 30.17
C GLU A 224 21.53 31.26 30.24
N GLY A 225 21.52 31.94 29.09
CA GLY A 225 21.39 33.39 29.02
C GLY A 225 20.08 33.90 29.61
N SER A 226 18.96 33.22 29.31
CA SER A 226 17.63 33.55 29.84
C SER A 226 17.54 33.30 31.35
N ILE A 227 18.05 32.16 31.84
CA ILE A 227 18.09 31.86 33.28
C ILE A 227 18.94 32.90 34.04
N ARG A 228 20.10 33.27 33.48
CA ARG A 228 20.97 34.29 34.06
C ARG A 228 20.28 35.66 34.11
N GLY A 229 19.59 36.06 33.03
CA GLY A 229 18.77 37.27 33.00
C GLY A 229 17.72 37.28 34.11
N GLY A 230 17.03 36.15 34.31
CA GLY A 230 16.06 35.96 35.38
C GLY A 230 16.64 36.20 36.77
N TYR A 231 17.83 35.64 37.06
CA TYR A 231 18.51 35.90 38.33
C TYR A 231 19.01 37.34 38.49
N GLU A 232 19.54 37.95 37.42
CA GLU A 232 19.96 39.36 37.44
C GLU A 232 18.77 40.30 37.71
N ASN A 233 17.58 40.01 37.15
CA ASN A 233 16.37 40.79 37.40
C ASN A 233 15.79 40.57 38.81
N LEU A 234 15.88 39.34 39.34
CA LEU A 234 15.55 39.08 40.75
C LEU A 234 16.41 39.93 41.71
N THR A 235 17.72 40.01 41.47
CA THR A 235 18.61 40.83 42.31
C THR A 235 18.31 42.34 42.24
N LYS A 236 17.66 42.80 41.16
CA LYS A 236 17.19 44.18 41.01
C LYS A 236 15.78 44.42 41.59
N ASN A 237 15.16 43.41 42.20
CA ASN A 237 13.77 43.41 42.64
C ASN A 237 12.75 43.64 41.50
N ASP A 238 13.05 43.25 40.26
CA ASP A 238 12.10 43.29 39.14
C ASP A 238 11.54 41.88 38.87
N ALA A 239 10.50 41.51 39.63
CA ALA A 239 9.88 40.19 39.56
C ALA A 239 9.20 39.91 38.21
N ALA A 240 8.69 40.95 37.54
CA ALA A 240 8.01 40.80 36.25
C ALA A 240 9.02 40.49 35.13
N ALA A 241 10.13 41.24 35.07
CA ALA A 241 11.21 40.95 34.13
C ALA A 241 11.85 39.58 34.40
N ALA A 242 12.03 39.21 35.67
CA ALA A 242 12.53 37.89 36.04
C ALA A 242 11.61 36.75 35.57
N ALA A 243 10.29 36.91 35.74
CA ALA A 243 9.31 35.92 35.28
C ALA A 243 9.32 35.77 33.74
N ALA A 244 9.45 36.87 33.00
CA ALA A 244 9.54 36.84 31.54
C ALA A 244 10.80 36.09 31.04
N ASP A 245 11.94 36.28 31.71
CA ASP A 245 13.19 35.60 31.38
C ASP A 245 13.14 34.08 31.70
N PHE A 246 12.56 33.69 32.85
CA PHE A 246 12.35 32.27 33.17
C PHE A 246 11.32 31.60 32.25
N SER A 247 10.26 32.33 31.84
CA SER A 247 9.30 31.84 30.85
C SER A 247 9.97 31.62 29.49
N SER A 248 10.80 32.56 29.02
CA SER A 248 11.56 32.43 27.78
C SER A 248 12.51 31.22 27.82
N ALA A 249 13.13 30.94 28.98
CA ALA A 249 13.95 29.75 29.17
C ALA A 249 13.14 28.44 29.03
N LEU A 250 11.89 28.41 29.50
CA LEU A 250 10.98 27.26 29.35
C LEU A 250 10.43 27.10 27.94
N GLU A 251 10.21 28.19 27.20
CA GLU A 251 9.85 28.10 25.79
C GLU A 251 10.97 27.45 24.96
N ILE A 252 12.23 27.79 25.26
CA ILE A 252 13.39 27.21 24.57
C ILE A 252 13.68 25.77 25.06
N ALA A 253 13.49 25.50 26.35
CA ALA A 253 13.69 24.18 26.96
C ALA A 253 12.59 23.84 27.99
N PRO A 254 11.46 23.25 27.55
CA PRO A 254 10.28 23.01 28.40
C PRO A 254 10.53 22.09 29.60
N LYS A 255 11.60 21.30 29.57
CA LYS A 255 11.99 20.37 30.64
C LYS A 255 13.02 20.96 31.61
N ASN A 256 13.34 22.25 31.52
CA ASN A 256 14.31 22.86 32.42
C ASN A 256 13.68 23.09 33.81
N GLN A 257 13.96 22.19 34.75
CA GLN A 257 13.43 22.23 36.11
C GLN A 257 13.81 23.52 36.85
N ILE A 258 15.01 24.06 36.65
CA ILE A 258 15.46 25.29 37.33
C ILE A 258 14.58 26.48 36.93
N ALA A 259 14.30 26.63 35.63
CA ALA A 259 13.43 27.69 35.15
C ALA A 259 11.98 27.51 35.63
N ALA A 260 11.48 26.27 35.63
CA ALA A 260 10.13 25.92 36.12
C ALA A 260 9.96 26.24 37.61
N ASP A 261 10.88 25.77 38.46
CA ASP A 261 10.81 25.96 39.91
C ASP A 261 10.89 27.46 40.28
N ARG A 262 11.71 28.23 39.57
CA ARG A 262 11.86 29.68 39.81
C ARG A 262 10.66 30.47 39.34
N LEU A 263 10.11 30.15 38.17
CA LEU A 263 8.89 30.77 37.68
C LEU A 263 7.72 30.47 38.62
N TYR A 264 7.58 29.22 39.07
CA TYR A 264 6.54 28.83 40.02
C TYR A 264 6.69 29.57 41.36
N SER A 265 7.91 29.69 41.89
CA SER A 265 8.18 30.45 43.11
C SER A 265 7.78 31.93 42.98
N LEU A 266 8.07 32.56 41.84
CA LEU A 266 7.69 33.95 41.56
C LEU A 266 6.16 34.13 41.49
N LEU A 267 5.45 33.19 40.84
CA LEU A 267 3.99 33.23 40.74
C LEU A 267 3.31 32.96 42.09
N ALA A 268 3.85 32.06 42.90
CA ALA A 268 3.36 31.77 44.25
C ALA A 268 3.56 32.97 45.21
N TYR A 269 4.69 33.67 45.10
CA TYR A 269 4.93 34.91 45.86
C TYR A 269 4.02 36.07 45.41
N GLY A 270 3.77 36.19 44.10
CA GLY A 270 2.86 37.22 43.57
C GLY A 270 1.40 37.02 43.98
N THR A 271 0.94 35.77 44.01
CA THR A 271 -0.44 35.42 44.39
C THR A 271 -0.69 35.51 45.90
N SER A 272 0.31 35.22 46.73
CA SER A 272 0.20 35.38 48.20
C SER A 272 0.16 36.85 48.64
N GLN A 273 0.76 37.79 47.89
CA GLN A 273 0.57 39.22 48.14
C GLN A 273 -0.84 39.72 47.77
N TRP A 274 -1.51 39.09 46.80
CA TRP A 274 -2.89 39.44 46.44
C TRP A 274 -3.93 38.97 47.48
N VAL A 275 -3.65 37.91 48.22
CA VAL A 275 -4.54 37.41 49.29
C VAL A 275 -4.35 38.16 50.61
N LEU A 276 -3.20 38.80 50.84
CA LEU A 276 -2.88 39.54 52.05
C LEU A 276 -3.04 41.07 51.94
N GLN A 277 -3.77 41.54 50.92
CA GLN A 277 -4.08 42.96 50.76
C GLN A 277 -5.58 43.25 50.89
N GLN A 278 -6.17 42.86 52.04
CA GLN A 278 -7.27 43.59 52.63
C GLN A 278 -7.02 43.84 54.12
N ARG A 279 -6.99 45.14 54.46
CA ARG A 279 -6.78 45.78 55.78
C ARG A 279 -5.40 45.62 56.42
N VAL A 280 -4.54 46.57 56.07
CA VAL A 280 -3.62 47.17 57.04
C VAL A 280 -4.27 48.48 57.50
N ASP A 281 -4.81 48.48 58.71
CA ASP A 281 -5.14 49.70 59.45
C ASP A 281 -3.84 50.20 60.09
N ILE A 282 -3.39 51.38 59.69
CA ILE A 282 -2.18 52.02 60.21
C ILE A 282 -2.62 52.85 61.42
N ASP A 283 -2.76 52.26 62.61
CA ASP A 283 -2.92 53.05 63.83
C ASP A 283 -2.52 52.41 65.18
N SER A 284 -1.94 51.21 65.21
CA SER A 284 -1.40 50.66 66.47
C SER A 284 0.09 50.39 66.35
N GLY A 285 0.90 51.38 66.72
CA GLY A 285 2.34 51.22 66.88
C GLY A 285 2.69 50.23 67.98
N SER A 286 2.77 48.95 67.63
CA SER A 286 3.52 47.93 68.39
C SER A 286 3.89 46.77 67.48
N VAL A 287 5.18 46.50 67.33
CA VAL A 287 5.71 45.29 66.69
C VAL A 287 6.14 44.35 67.81
N ASP A 288 5.39 43.27 68.00
CA ASP A 288 5.81 42.11 68.78
C ASP A 288 5.76 40.88 67.88
N PHE A 289 6.91 40.22 67.69
CA PHE A 289 7.01 38.94 66.99
C PHE A 289 6.87 37.81 68.01
N GLY A 290 5.66 37.26 68.12
CA GLY A 290 5.37 36.06 68.89
C GLY A 290 4.66 35.01 68.03
N LEU A 291 5.34 33.89 67.78
CA LEU A 291 4.72 32.67 67.26
C LEU A 291 3.81 32.08 68.35
N SER A 292 2.48 32.21 68.23
CA SER A 292 1.52 31.40 69.01
C SER A 292 0.76 30.42 68.11
N ASN A 293 0.67 29.17 68.58
CA ASN A 293 -0.10 28.08 67.99
C ASN A 293 -1.54 28.13 68.53
N ASP A 294 -2.29 29.17 68.21
CA ASP A 294 -3.70 29.25 68.60
C ASP A 294 -4.60 28.85 67.42
N TRP A 295 -5.39 27.81 67.67
CA TRP A 295 -6.41 27.31 66.75
C TRP A 295 -7.52 28.37 66.63
N MET A 296 -7.77 28.83 65.41
CA MET A 296 -8.91 29.70 65.09
C MET A 296 -10.21 28.86 65.15
N GLU A 297 -11.14 29.23 66.03
CA GLU A 297 -12.48 28.62 66.09
C GLU A 297 -13.34 29.09 64.89
N PHE A 298 -14.02 28.14 64.24
CA PHE A 298 -14.86 28.37 63.05
C PHE A 298 -16.06 29.32 63.28
N SER A 299 -16.36 29.72 64.52
CA SER A 299 -17.45 30.64 64.85
C SER A 299 -17.21 32.09 64.40
N ASP A 300 -15.97 32.49 64.14
CA ASP A 300 -15.64 33.87 63.76
C ASP A 300 -15.93 34.18 62.27
N LEU A 301 -16.31 33.17 61.47
CA LEU A 301 -16.64 33.31 60.04
C LEU A 301 -18.14 33.44 59.74
N GLY A 302 -19.02 33.44 60.76
CA GLY A 302 -20.46 33.66 60.57
C GLY A 302 -21.20 32.57 59.78
N LEU A 303 -20.64 31.36 59.68
CA LEU A 303 -21.27 30.22 58.98
C LEU A 303 -22.02 29.34 59.99
N ASN A 304 -23.36 29.27 59.86
CA ASN A 304 -24.20 28.37 60.65
C ASN A 304 -24.34 27.01 59.92
N PRO A 305 -24.03 25.88 60.56
CA PRO A 305 -24.25 24.57 59.96
C PRO A 305 -25.74 24.21 59.94
N THR A 306 -26.31 24.06 58.74
CA THR A 306 -27.66 23.55 58.52
C THR A 306 -27.61 22.01 58.47
N SER A 307 -27.84 21.39 59.63
CA SER A 307 -28.02 19.95 59.88
C SER A 307 -26.79 19.05 59.81
N VAL A 308 -26.66 18.20 60.84
CA VAL A 308 -25.72 17.07 60.92
C VAL A 308 -26.58 15.82 60.99
N GLU A 309 -26.58 15.00 59.92
CA GLU A 309 -27.11 13.65 59.98
C GLU A 309 -25.98 12.71 60.43
N VAL A 310 -26.22 12.00 61.54
CA VAL A 310 -25.37 10.92 62.03
C VAL A 310 -26.13 9.62 61.78
N ASP A 311 -25.61 8.79 60.87
CA ASP A 311 -26.11 7.43 60.68
C ASP A 311 -25.58 6.55 61.82
N ASP A 312 -26.47 6.14 62.72
CA ASP A 312 -26.20 5.18 63.78
C ASP A 312 -26.42 3.75 63.24
N GLU A 313 -25.37 3.11 62.71
CA GLU A 313 -25.27 1.64 62.68
C GLU A 313 -24.04 1.16 63.48
N PRO A 314 -24.20 0.21 64.42
CA PRO A 314 -23.11 -0.28 65.24
C PRO A 314 -22.47 -1.51 64.59
N ASP A 315 -21.33 -1.31 63.93
CA ASP A 315 -20.15 -2.19 63.93
C ASP A 315 -19.28 -1.94 62.69
N ASN A 316 -18.39 -0.94 62.79
CA ASN A 316 -16.97 -1.03 62.40
C ASN A 316 -16.31 0.35 62.55
N SER A 317 -15.12 0.37 63.13
CA SER A 317 -14.34 1.55 63.43
C SER A 317 -13.80 2.25 62.17
N GLU A 318 -14.42 3.37 61.78
CA GLU A 318 -13.81 4.57 61.17
C GLU A 318 -14.92 5.59 60.86
N ALA A 319 -15.18 6.52 61.78
CA ALA A 319 -16.20 7.54 61.59
C ALA A 319 -15.66 8.69 60.71
N ILE A 320 -16.06 8.73 59.44
CA ILE A 320 -15.85 9.89 58.56
C ILE A 320 -16.98 10.90 58.84
N THR A 321 -16.64 12.06 59.37
CA THR A 321 -17.62 13.15 59.54
C THR A 321 -17.64 14.02 58.29
N THR A 322 -18.80 14.09 57.64
CA THR A 322 -19.00 14.87 56.41
C THR A 322 -19.78 16.14 56.77
N SER A 323 -19.15 17.32 56.65
CA SER A 323 -19.83 18.60 56.92
C SER A 323 -20.12 19.32 55.61
N ARG A 324 -21.38 19.73 55.42
CA ARG A 324 -21.85 20.49 54.25
C ARG A 324 -21.93 21.96 54.61
N PHE A 325 -21.41 22.82 53.74
CA PHE A 325 -21.53 24.27 53.89
C PHE A 325 -22.07 24.89 52.60
N GLU A 326 -22.96 25.87 52.77
CA GLU A 326 -23.50 26.69 51.70
C GLU A 326 -22.96 28.11 51.88
N SER A 327 -22.31 28.65 50.85
CA SER A 327 -21.84 30.03 50.85
C SER A 327 -22.99 31.02 50.57
N PRO A 328 -22.86 32.31 50.92
CA PRO A 328 -23.90 33.32 50.69
C PRO A 328 -24.33 33.50 49.22
N ASP A 329 -23.51 33.04 48.26
CA ASP A 329 -23.75 33.03 46.82
C ASP A 329 -24.26 31.69 46.27
N GLY A 330 -24.60 30.74 47.13
CA GLY A 330 -25.28 29.48 46.76
C GLY A 330 -24.35 28.37 46.26
N ALA A 331 -23.04 28.48 46.48
CA ALA A 331 -22.11 27.40 46.21
C ALA A 331 -22.04 26.43 47.39
N TRP A 332 -21.99 25.13 47.11
CA TRP A 332 -21.95 24.08 48.12
C TRP A 332 -20.56 23.46 48.18
N GLY A 333 -20.00 23.35 49.38
CA GLY A 333 -18.76 22.64 49.67
C GLY A 333 -18.98 21.49 50.64
N VAL A 334 -18.20 20.41 50.48
CA VAL A 334 -18.17 19.28 51.40
C VAL A 334 -16.77 19.14 51.96
N VAL A 335 -16.63 19.14 53.28
CA VAL A 335 -15.37 18.86 53.98
C VAL A 335 -15.46 17.49 54.62
N LEU A 336 -14.50 16.62 54.29
CA LEU A 336 -14.30 15.31 54.91
C LEU A 336 -13.14 15.42 55.89
N ASN A 337 -13.41 15.17 57.17
CA ASN A 337 -12.37 15.15 58.21
C ASN A 337 -11.98 13.70 58.51
N HIS A 338 -10.70 13.38 58.38
CA HIS A 338 -10.14 12.08 58.74
C HIS A 338 -9.28 12.24 60.01
N TYR A 339 -9.70 11.60 61.11
CA TYR A 339 -8.92 11.57 62.35
C TYR A 339 -7.74 10.60 62.20
N GLY A 340 -6.55 11.13 61.88
CA GLY A 340 -5.31 10.35 61.88
C GLY A 340 -4.21 11.06 61.13
N GLY A 341 -3.20 11.57 61.85
CA GLY A 341 -2.11 12.36 61.28
C GLY A 341 -1.32 11.60 60.22
N ASN A 342 -1.47 12.02 58.96
CA ASN A 342 -0.45 12.09 57.90
C ASN A 342 -1.09 12.71 56.65
N PHE A 343 -0.61 13.88 56.23
CA PHE A 343 -1.06 14.53 54.99
C PHE A 343 -0.54 13.76 53.77
N GLN A 344 -1.44 13.12 53.02
CA GLN A 344 -1.21 12.77 51.61
C GLN A 344 -1.98 13.76 50.74
N ALA A 345 -1.32 14.30 49.72
CA ALA A 345 -1.92 15.21 48.76
C ALA A 345 -3.02 14.47 47.97
N VAL A 346 -4.27 14.88 48.16
CA VAL A 346 -5.42 14.38 47.40
C VAL A 346 -5.49 15.17 46.08
N GLN A 347 -5.40 14.43 44.98
CA GLN A 347 -5.56 14.92 43.61
C GLN A 347 -7.05 15.22 43.36
N LEU A 348 -7.38 16.48 43.04
CA LEU A 348 -8.75 16.89 42.73
C LEU A 348 -9.26 16.20 41.45
N PRO A 349 -10.48 15.65 41.43
CA PRO A 349 -11.10 15.18 40.19
C PRO A 349 -11.59 16.35 39.34
N TYR A 350 -11.54 16.14 38.03
CA TYR A 350 -12.02 17.03 36.98
C TYR A 350 -13.44 17.56 37.25
N TYR A 351 -13.64 18.87 37.08
CA TYR A 351 -14.96 19.47 36.95
C TYR A 351 -15.60 19.04 35.63
N GLU A 352 -16.71 18.32 35.71
CA GLU A 352 -17.66 18.11 34.61
C GLU A 352 -18.58 19.34 34.54
N ILE A 353 -18.39 20.16 33.51
CA ILE A 353 -19.29 21.29 33.23
C ILE A 353 -20.55 20.72 32.56
N GLN A 354 -21.66 20.63 33.31
CA GLN A 354 -22.98 20.41 32.73
C GLN A 354 -23.41 21.67 31.95
N LEU A 355 -23.29 21.63 30.62
CA LEU A 355 -23.98 22.56 29.74
C LEU A 355 -25.38 22.00 29.41
N SER A 356 -26.39 22.57 30.04
CA SER A 356 -27.79 22.40 29.68
C SER A 356 -28.10 23.27 28.45
N ASP A 357 -27.86 22.75 27.25
CA ASP A 357 -28.63 23.15 26.07
C ASP A 357 -28.57 22.09 24.97
N ARG A 358 -29.72 21.48 24.65
CA ARG A 358 -29.87 20.48 23.59
C ARG A 358 -29.96 21.20 22.23
N SER A 359 -28.81 21.38 21.59
CA SER A 359 -28.74 21.43 20.11
C SER A 359 -27.95 20.22 19.64
N SER A 360 -28.61 19.35 18.86
CA SER A 360 -28.05 18.14 18.27
C SER A 360 -26.77 18.42 17.48
N TYR A 361 -25.62 18.03 18.04
CA TYR A 361 -24.39 17.86 17.28
C TYR A 361 -24.46 16.48 16.60
N SER A 362 -24.59 16.45 15.28
CA SER A 362 -24.34 15.23 14.50
C SER A 362 -22.82 15.02 14.46
N PHE A 363 -22.34 13.96 15.08
CA PHE A 363 -20.95 13.53 14.95
C PHE A 363 -20.71 13.05 13.51
N GLU A 364 -19.56 13.39 12.92
CA GLU A 364 -19.10 12.75 11.68
C GLU A 364 -18.78 11.29 11.99
N GLU A 365 -19.69 10.38 11.65
CA GLU A 365 -19.43 8.95 11.69
C GLU A 365 -18.39 8.62 10.63
N THR A 366 -17.15 8.36 11.07
CA THR A 366 -16.08 7.89 10.18
C THR A 366 -16.48 6.54 9.61
N ARG A 367 -16.69 6.44 8.29
CA ARG A 367 -17.05 5.16 7.63
C ARG A 367 -15.82 4.26 7.56
N GLU A 368 -15.80 3.18 8.33
CA GLU A 368 -14.73 2.18 8.27
C GLU A 368 -15.04 1.11 7.20
N VAL A 369 -14.04 0.71 6.41
CA VAL A 369 -14.15 -0.41 5.46
C VAL A 369 -13.65 -1.68 6.17
N ARG A 370 -14.48 -2.73 6.22
CA ARG A 370 -14.12 -4.00 6.89
C ARG A 370 -13.51 -5.03 5.97
N GLY A 371 -13.97 -5.05 4.72
CA GLY A 371 -13.65 -6.10 3.77
C GLY A 371 -13.41 -5.53 2.39
N LEU A 372 -12.39 -6.07 1.73
CA LEU A 372 -12.13 -5.89 0.32
C LEU A 372 -12.07 -7.29 -0.29
N ALA A 373 -12.63 -7.45 -1.47
CA ALA A 373 -12.53 -8.70 -2.23
C ALA A 373 -12.48 -8.38 -3.73
N PHE A 374 -11.66 -9.09 -4.49
CA PHE A 374 -11.74 -9.09 -5.94
C PHE A 374 -12.50 -10.33 -6.44
N ASP A 375 -13.25 -10.15 -7.53
CA ASP A 375 -13.75 -11.27 -8.32
C ASP A 375 -12.68 -11.75 -9.33
N GLN A 376 -13.04 -12.75 -10.14
CA GLN A 376 -12.16 -13.32 -11.16
C GLN A 376 -11.94 -12.42 -12.38
N THR A 377 -12.71 -11.34 -12.52
CA THR A 377 -12.56 -10.35 -13.59
C THR A 377 -11.78 -9.11 -13.15
N SER A 378 -11.31 -9.11 -11.90
CA SER A 378 -10.67 -7.98 -11.24
C SER A 378 -11.65 -6.82 -10.96
N THR A 379 -12.94 -7.12 -10.82
CA THR A 379 -13.97 -6.26 -10.23
C THR A 379 -13.79 -6.28 -8.71
N LEU A 380 -13.67 -5.11 -8.10
CA LEU A 380 -13.43 -4.95 -6.68
C LEU A 380 -14.75 -4.75 -5.95
N VAL A 381 -14.95 -5.43 -4.83
CA VAL A 381 -16.02 -5.15 -3.89
C VAL A 381 -15.43 -4.65 -2.57
N ALA A 382 -15.93 -3.52 -2.07
CA ALA A 382 -15.62 -3.01 -0.74
C ALA A 382 -16.87 -2.96 0.13
N VAL A 383 -16.73 -3.36 1.39
CA VAL A 383 -17.82 -3.36 2.37
C VAL A 383 -17.57 -2.30 3.42
N SER A 384 -18.49 -1.35 3.54
CA SER A 384 -18.47 -0.33 4.59
C SER A 384 -19.30 -0.76 5.79
N LEU A 385 -18.69 -0.66 6.98
CA LEU A 385 -19.29 -1.07 8.24
C LEU A 385 -20.42 -0.17 8.72
N ASN A 386 -20.19 1.12 8.66
CA ASN A 386 -21.03 2.07 9.40
C ASN A 386 -22.24 2.49 8.59
N THR A 387 -22.20 2.27 7.27
CA THR A 387 -23.34 2.53 6.40
C THR A 387 -24.10 1.30 6.03
N ASP A 388 -23.61 0.11 6.38
CA ASP A 388 -24.21 -1.14 5.92
C ASP A 388 -24.31 -1.18 4.38
N GLN A 389 -23.31 -0.65 3.68
CA GLN A 389 -23.29 -0.57 2.22
C GLN A 389 -22.17 -1.40 1.62
N ILE A 390 -22.50 -2.06 0.51
CA ILE A 390 -21.57 -2.76 -0.36
C ILE A 390 -21.36 -1.87 -1.58
N TYR A 391 -20.11 -1.61 -1.90
CA TYR A 391 -19.72 -0.88 -3.09
C TYR A 391 -18.99 -1.81 -4.03
N VAL A 392 -19.41 -1.82 -5.28
CA VAL A 392 -18.87 -2.70 -6.33
C VAL A 392 -18.26 -1.82 -7.39
N PHE A 393 -16.97 -1.99 -7.62
CA PHE A 393 -16.15 -1.19 -8.52
C PHE A 393 -15.72 -2.04 -9.70
N ASP A 394 -16.16 -1.66 -10.89
CA ASP A 394 -15.63 -2.26 -12.12
C ASP A 394 -14.23 -1.72 -12.45
N ARG A 395 -13.67 -2.17 -13.58
CA ARG A 395 -12.34 -1.73 -14.04
C ARG A 395 -12.29 -0.24 -14.43
N GLU A 396 -13.42 0.37 -14.74
CA GLU A 396 -13.57 1.78 -15.12
C GLU A 396 -13.79 2.69 -13.90
N GLY A 397 -13.94 2.11 -12.70
CA GLY A 397 -14.23 2.82 -11.47
C GLY A 397 -15.71 3.10 -11.26
N THR A 398 -16.60 2.52 -12.08
CA THR A 398 -18.05 2.63 -11.90
C THR A 398 -18.46 1.93 -10.63
N VAL A 399 -19.28 2.62 -9.83
CA VAL A 399 -19.74 2.15 -8.51
C VAL A 399 -21.18 1.68 -8.62
N ALA A 400 -21.46 0.42 -8.32
CA ALA A 400 -22.78 -0.01 -7.87
C ALA A 400 -22.82 -0.03 -6.34
N GLU A 401 -23.93 0.39 -5.74
CA GLU A 401 -24.09 0.53 -4.30
C GLU A 401 -25.30 -0.27 -3.84
N PHE A 402 -25.08 -1.19 -2.88
CA PHE A 402 -26.12 -2.04 -2.33
C PHE A 402 -26.25 -1.81 -0.83
N GLU A 403 -27.47 -1.61 -0.34
CA GLU A 403 -27.76 -1.54 1.09
C GLU A 403 -27.93 -2.96 1.65
N CYS A 404 -27.09 -3.34 2.61
CA CYS A 404 -27.09 -4.65 3.23
C CYS A 404 -26.65 -4.56 4.69
N ASN A 405 -27.66 -4.56 5.58
CA ASN A 405 -27.46 -4.36 7.00
C ASN A 405 -26.70 -5.47 7.73
N GLY A 406 -25.67 -5.05 8.47
CA GLY A 406 -24.91 -5.85 9.41
C GLY A 406 -23.91 -6.80 8.77
N ILE A 407 -23.25 -6.48 7.65
CA ILE A 407 -22.33 -7.44 7.00
C ILE A 407 -21.14 -7.81 7.91
N GLU A 408 -20.92 -9.11 8.09
CA GLU A 408 -19.74 -9.70 8.74
C GLU A 408 -18.69 -10.14 7.73
N SER A 409 -19.11 -10.78 6.64
CA SER A 409 -18.20 -11.32 5.62
C SER A 409 -18.87 -11.37 4.25
N ILE A 410 -18.06 -11.29 3.20
CA ILE A 410 -18.49 -11.43 1.80
C ILE A 410 -17.69 -12.49 1.08
N SER A 411 -18.31 -13.11 0.07
CA SER A 411 -17.65 -14.05 -0.84
C SER A 411 -18.30 -13.98 -2.22
N PHE A 412 -17.50 -13.98 -3.28
CA PHE A 412 -18.02 -14.00 -4.65
C PHE A 412 -18.44 -15.41 -5.07
N VAL A 413 -19.48 -15.47 -5.90
CA VAL A 413 -19.89 -16.68 -6.64
C VAL A 413 -19.91 -16.37 -8.11
N GLY A 414 -18.92 -16.91 -8.82
CA GLY A 414 -18.71 -16.60 -10.22
C GLY A 414 -18.50 -15.10 -10.43
N LYS A 415 -19.14 -14.56 -11.47
CA LYS A 415 -19.05 -13.14 -11.85
C LYS A 415 -20.29 -12.32 -11.50
N ARG A 416 -21.38 -12.99 -11.14
CA ARG A 416 -22.71 -12.39 -11.03
C ARG A 416 -23.16 -12.20 -9.59
N TRP A 417 -22.77 -13.07 -8.68
CA TRP A 417 -23.38 -13.12 -7.36
C TRP A 417 -22.36 -12.82 -6.27
N LEU A 418 -22.78 -12.04 -5.28
CA LEU A 418 -22.05 -11.81 -4.05
C LEU A 418 -22.86 -12.38 -2.89
N VAL A 419 -22.25 -13.27 -2.10
CA VAL A 419 -22.87 -13.78 -0.88
C VAL A 419 -22.37 -13.02 0.31
N CYS A 420 -23.30 -12.44 1.06
CA CYS A 420 -23.03 -11.67 2.25
C CYS A 420 -23.55 -12.44 3.46
N ARG A 421 -22.72 -12.60 4.47
CA ARG A 421 -23.15 -13.04 5.80
C ARG A 421 -23.33 -11.81 6.67
N THR A 422 -24.47 -11.70 7.35
CA THR A 422 -24.72 -10.62 8.30
C THR A 422 -24.38 -11.04 9.74
N ALA A 423 -24.36 -10.07 10.66
CA ALA A 423 -24.16 -10.24 12.10
C ALA A 423 -25.33 -10.96 12.77
N SER A 424 -26.53 -10.88 12.17
CA SER A 424 -27.66 -11.75 12.53
C SER A 424 -27.49 -13.18 12.03
N SER A 425 -26.36 -13.52 11.39
CA SER A 425 -26.10 -14.80 10.73
C SER A 425 -27.09 -15.10 9.59
N GLU A 426 -27.64 -14.06 8.96
CA GLU A 426 -28.40 -14.17 7.72
C GLU A 426 -27.43 -14.27 6.54
N ILE A 427 -27.87 -14.96 5.50
CA ILE A 427 -27.15 -15.07 4.24
C ILE A 427 -27.96 -14.36 3.17
N ARG A 428 -27.34 -13.39 2.51
CA ARG A 428 -27.94 -12.62 1.42
C ARG A 428 -27.16 -12.83 0.15
N PHE A 429 -27.87 -13.05 -0.94
CA PHE A 429 -27.30 -13.10 -2.27
C PHE A 429 -27.60 -11.79 -2.97
N VAL A 430 -26.57 -11.12 -3.45
CA VAL A 430 -26.66 -9.87 -4.20
C VAL A 430 -26.33 -10.17 -5.65
N ASP A 431 -27.26 -9.89 -6.55
CA ASP A 431 -27.05 -9.99 -7.99
C ASP A 431 -26.39 -8.70 -8.49
N LEU A 432 -25.11 -8.80 -8.84
CA LEU A 432 -24.31 -7.67 -9.33
C LEU A 432 -24.77 -7.17 -10.70
N ILE A 433 -25.57 -7.94 -11.45
CA ILE A 433 -26.06 -7.56 -12.78
C ILE A 433 -27.46 -6.96 -12.70
N GLU A 434 -28.35 -7.56 -11.92
CA GLU A 434 -29.76 -7.14 -11.85
C GLU A 434 -30.02 -6.06 -10.79
N ASP A 435 -29.02 -5.72 -9.99
CA ASP A 435 -29.14 -4.77 -8.86
C ASP A 435 -30.24 -5.17 -7.86
N ASP A 436 -30.40 -6.49 -7.66
CA ASP A 436 -31.42 -7.07 -6.78
C ASP A 436 -30.77 -7.96 -5.71
N TYR A 437 -31.39 -8.04 -4.54
CA TYR A 437 -30.97 -8.97 -3.50
C TYR A 437 -32.05 -10.02 -3.28
N VAL A 438 -31.63 -11.28 -3.19
CA VAL A 438 -32.52 -12.36 -2.78
C VAL A 438 -32.22 -12.71 -1.32
N PRO A 439 -33.08 -12.29 -0.37
CA PRO A 439 -32.91 -12.67 1.02
C PRO A 439 -33.23 -14.15 1.15
N ILE A 440 -32.29 -14.92 1.70
CA ILE A 440 -32.60 -16.31 2.08
C ILE A 440 -32.77 -16.35 3.60
N PRO A 441 -33.91 -16.85 4.12
CA PRO A 441 -34.18 -16.89 5.54
C PRO A 441 -33.36 -18.00 6.22
N PHE A 442 -32.07 -17.78 6.38
CA PHE A 442 -31.21 -18.60 7.25
C PHE A 442 -30.85 -17.83 8.50
N THR A 443 -30.84 -18.53 9.62
CA THR A 443 -30.28 -18.04 10.88
C THR A 443 -29.27 -19.05 11.39
N GLY A 444 -28.10 -18.59 11.83
CA GLY A 444 -27.08 -19.44 12.46
C GLY A 444 -26.04 -20.03 11.51
N SER A 445 -25.83 -19.45 10.33
CA SER A 445 -24.73 -19.88 9.46
C SER A 445 -23.35 -19.55 10.03
N GLN A 446 -22.41 -20.49 9.95
CA GLN A 446 -21.04 -20.27 10.44
C GLN A 446 -20.01 -20.14 9.32
N ALA A 447 -20.23 -20.80 8.18
CA ALA A 447 -19.34 -20.72 7.04
C ALA A 447 -20.15 -20.78 5.73
N ILE A 448 -19.64 -20.11 4.70
CA ILE A 448 -20.23 -20.10 3.37
C ILE A 448 -19.06 -20.31 2.41
N ALA A 449 -19.23 -21.21 1.44
CA ALA A 449 -18.31 -21.34 0.32
C ALA A 449 -19.13 -21.70 -0.90
N CYS A 450 -18.82 -21.09 -2.03
CA CYS A 450 -19.63 -21.26 -3.23
C CYS A 450 -18.79 -21.89 -4.34
N LYS A 451 -19.41 -22.80 -5.09
CA LYS A 451 -18.74 -23.46 -6.21
C LYS A 451 -18.66 -22.51 -7.41
N ARG A 452 -17.60 -22.67 -8.20
CA ARG A 452 -17.27 -21.83 -9.35
C ARG A 452 -18.18 -22.03 -10.55
N ASN A 453 -18.86 -23.17 -10.67
CA ASN A 453 -19.87 -23.30 -11.71
C ASN A 453 -21.08 -22.45 -11.31
N ASP A 454 -21.53 -21.53 -12.17
CA ASP A 454 -22.65 -20.62 -11.87
C ASP A 454 -23.99 -21.35 -11.58
N ARG A 455 -23.98 -22.70 -11.52
CA ARG A 455 -25.12 -23.60 -11.39
C ARG A 455 -25.43 -24.05 -9.96
N HIS A 456 -24.45 -24.28 -9.10
CA HIS A 456 -24.70 -24.89 -7.78
C HIS A 456 -23.96 -24.16 -6.65
N TRP A 457 -24.63 -24.00 -5.51
CA TRP A 457 -24.13 -23.25 -4.36
C TRP A 457 -24.18 -24.11 -3.10
N PHE A 458 -23.18 -23.97 -2.23
CA PHE A 458 -23.12 -24.75 -1.02
C PHE A 458 -23.18 -23.80 0.15
N VAL A 459 -24.01 -24.10 1.13
CA VAL A 459 -24.15 -23.23 2.28
C VAL A 459 -24.13 -24.09 3.53
N ALA A 460 -22.96 -24.14 4.17
CA ALA A 460 -22.80 -24.82 5.45
C ALA A 460 -23.38 -23.96 6.58
N THR A 461 -24.69 -24.02 6.78
CA THR A 461 -25.31 -23.42 7.94
C THR A 461 -25.10 -24.28 9.18
N ARG A 462 -24.95 -23.70 10.38
CA ARG A 462 -24.97 -24.48 11.62
C ARG A 462 -26.35 -24.41 12.22
N GLU A 463 -27.29 -25.08 11.58
CA GLU A 463 -28.56 -25.40 12.21
C GLU A 463 -28.53 -26.89 12.58
N LYS A 464 -28.28 -27.20 13.86
CA LYS A 464 -28.30 -28.57 14.42
C LYS A 464 -27.30 -29.56 13.78
N ASP A 465 -26.06 -29.11 13.55
CA ASP A 465 -24.99 -29.97 12.99
C ASP A 465 -25.37 -30.60 11.62
N THR A 466 -26.14 -29.85 10.82
CA THR A 466 -26.54 -30.23 9.46
C THR A 466 -25.91 -29.29 8.44
N TYR A 467 -25.37 -29.85 7.36
CA TYR A 467 -24.88 -29.12 6.19
C TYR A 467 -25.97 -29.12 5.13
N SER A 468 -26.25 -27.97 4.53
CA SER A 468 -27.28 -27.87 3.47
C SER A 468 -26.65 -27.50 2.13
N ILE A 469 -27.02 -28.21 1.07
CA ILE A 469 -26.56 -27.99 -0.30
C ILE A 469 -27.72 -27.42 -1.11
N TRP A 470 -27.47 -26.39 -1.94
CA TRP A 470 -28.49 -25.64 -2.64
C TRP A 470 -28.19 -25.52 -4.14
N SER A 471 -29.21 -25.67 -4.98
CA SER A 471 -29.08 -25.40 -6.42
C SER A 471 -29.49 -23.97 -6.75
N HIS A 472 -28.91 -23.46 -7.84
CA HIS A 472 -29.23 -22.28 -8.64
C HIS A 472 -30.35 -21.29 -8.17
N PRO A 473 -30.13 -19.97 -8.31
CA PRO A 473 -30.96 -18.88 -7.76
C PRO A 473 -32.42 -18.82 -8.21
N VAL A 474 -32.83 -19.50 -9.28
CA VAL A 474 -34.22 -19.35 -9.78
C VAL A 474 -35.23 -20.04 -8.86
N SER A 475 -34.82 -20.99 -8.02
CA SER A 475 -35.77 -21.71 -7.15
C SER A 475 -35.35 -21.89 -5.69
N PHE A 476 -34.09 -21.61 -5.32
CA PHE A 476 -33.54 -21.83 -3.96
C PHE A 476 -33.99 -23.14 -3.32
N GLN A 477 -34.01 -24.23 -4.10
CA GLN A 477 -34.36 -25.54 -3.57
C GLN A 477 -33.16 -26.13 -2.83
N THR A 478 -33.39 -26.62 -1.61
CA THR A 478 -32.43 -27.45 -0.91
C THR A 478 -32.27 -28.75 -1.70
N MET A 479 -31.11 -28.97 -2.30
CA MET A 479 -30.81 -30.22 -3.00
C MET A 479 -30.60 -31.36 -2.01
N ALA A 480 -29.88 -31.09 -0.92
CA ALA A 480 -29.58 -32.08 0.10
C ALA A 480 -29.38 -31.44 1.48
N LYS A 481 -29.77 -32.15 2.53
CA LYS A 481 -29.33 -31.90 3.91
C LYS A 481 -28.52 -33.10 4.37
N VAL A 482 -27.27 -32.87 4.75
CA VAL A 482 -26.37 -33.89 5.27
C VAL A 482 -26.27 -33.66 6.77
N SER A 483 -26.78 -34.60 7.57
CA SER A 483 -26.65 -34.53 9.02
C SER A 483 -25.37 -35.24 9.48
N GLU A 484 -24.60 -34.65 10.39
CA GLU A 484 -23.36 -35.26 10.89
C GLU A 484 -23.64 -36.60 11.62
N ALA A 485 -24.84 -36.80 12.15
CA ALA A 485 -25.26 -37.95 12.94
C ALA A 485 -25.38 -39.28 12.16
N GLU A 486 -25.55 -39.27 10.84
CA GLU A 486 -25.73 -40.51 10.05
C GLU A 486 -24.41 -41.27 9.78
N THR A 487 -23.27 -40.67 10.11
CA THR A 487 -21.95 -41.16 9.70
C THR A 487 -21.25 -42.09 10.69
N THR A 488 -21.79 -42.25 11.90
CA THR A 488 -21.26 -43.19 12.89
C THR A 488 -22.29 -44.28 13.18
N GLY A 489 -22.04 -45.49 12.67
CA GLY A 489 -22.94 -46.63 12.90
C GLY A 489 -23.23 -46.85 14.40
N PRO A 490 -24.32 -47.55 14.75
CA PRO A 490 -24.85 -47.59 16.11
C PRO A 490 -23.86 -48.30 17.04
N ARG A 491 -23.07 -47.53 17.80
CA ARG A 491 -22.34 -48.01 18.96
C ARG A 491 -22.59 -47.07 20.13
N ASN A 492 -23.14 -47.66 21.19
CA ASN A 492 -23.43 -47.05 22.49
C ASN A 492 -22.28 -46.18 22.99
N TRP A 493 -22.46 -44.86 22.94
CA TRP A 493 -21.62 -43.88 23.63
C TRP A 493 -22.55 -42.87 24.34
N GLU A 494 -22.63 -42.98 25.66
CA GLU A 494 -23.40 -42.09 26.54
C GLU A 494 -22.65 -40.81 26.96
N GLU A 495 -21.51 -40.49 26.34
CA GLU A 495 -20.83 -39.21 26.59
C GLU A 495 -21.12 -38.22 25.46
N ARG A 496 -22.01 -37.25 25.74
CA ARG A 496 -22.26 -36.08 24.89
C ARG A 496 -21.02 -35.17 24.84
N THR A 497 -20.05 -35.48 23.99
CA THR A 497 -19.09 -34.47 23.53
C THR A 497 -19.82 -33.51 22.59
N LYS A 498 -19.91 -32.24 23.01
CA LYS A 498 -20.44 -31.17 22.15
C LYS A 498 -19.52 -31.01 20.94
N PHE A 499 -20.05 -31.18 19.73
CA PHE A 499 -19.30 -30.96 18.49
C PHE A 499 -18.85 -29.49 18.39
N ALA A 500 -17.61 -29.30 17.92
CA ALA A 500 -17.02 -27.98 17.70
C ALA A 500 -17.54 -27.38 16.38
N PRO A 501 -17.60 -26.04 16.27
CA PRO A 501 -18.02 -25.37 15.04
C PRO A 501 -17.10 -25.70 13.84
N ALA A 502 -17.68 -25.81 12.65
CA ALA A 502 -16.91 -25.80 11.41
C ALA A 502 -16.19 -24.45 11.29
N ARG A 503 -14.88 -24.49 11.02
CA ARG A 503 -14.03 -23.29 10.98
C ARG A 503 -13.59 -22.89 9.58
N GLY A 504 -13.58 -23.83 8.64
CA GLY A 504 -13.23 -23.60 7.25
C GLY A 504 -14.13 -24.43 6.33
N LEU A 505 -14.64 -23.79 5.30
CA LEU A 505 -15.32 -24.43 4.17
C LEU A 505 -14.64 -23.87 2.93
N GLU A 506 -14.07 -24.71 2.08
CA GLU A 506 -13.48 -24.26 0.81
C GLU A 506 -14.04 -25.11 -0.34
N LEU A 507 -14.35 -24.44 -1.44
CA LEU A 507 -14.94 -25.00 -2.65
C LEU A 507 -14.23 -24.41 -3.86
N GLN A 508 -13.48 -25.24 -4.57
CA GLN A 508 -12.77 -24.83 -5.79
C GLN A 508 -12.74 -25.97 -6.80
N GLY A 509 -12.88 -25.60 -8.07
CA GLY A 509 -12.84 -26.53 -9.20
C GLY A 509 -13.64 -25.97 -10.37
N THR A 510 -13.04 -25.90 -11.56
CA THR A 510 -13.72 -25.53 -12.80
C THR A 510 -14.66 -26.64 -13.28
N ASP A 511 -14.27 -27.90 -13.04
CA ASP A 511 -14.95 -29.08 -13.60
C ASP A 511 -15.14 -30.24 -12.59
N GLY A 512 -14.67 -30.11 -11.33
CA GLY A 512 -14.63 -31.18 -10.32
C GLY A 512 -15.74 -31.18 -9.24
N GLU A 513 -15.86 -32.30 -8.53
CA GLU A 513 -16.94 -32.69 -7.60
C GLU A 513 -16.60 -32.48 -6.10
N TRP A 514 -15.56 -31.72 -5.78
CA TRP A 514 -15.03 -31.69 -4.41
C TRP A 514 -15.70 -30.64 -3.51
N LEU A 515 -16.13 -31.06 -2.31
CA LEU A 515 -16.59 -30.20 -1.21
C LEU A 515 -15.78 -30.54 0.04
N VAL A 516 -14.89 -29.65 0.47
CA VAL A 516 -14.06 -29.88 1.65
C VAL A 516 -14.65 -29.15 2.86
N VAL A 517 -14.97 -29.90 3.91
CA VAL A 517 -15.62 -29.39 5.13
C VAL A 517 -14.73 -29.63 6.35
N GLY A 518 -14.12 -28.57 6.89
CA GLY A 518 -13.26 -28.66 8.07
C GLY A 518 -14.02 -28.55 9.39
N ASN A 519 -13.98 -29.60 10.23
CA ASN A 519 -14.53 -29.60 11.60
C ASN A 519 -13.43 -29.55 12.67
N ALA A 520 -13.46 -28.62 13.61
CA ALA A 520 -12.42 -28.48 14.64
C ALA A 520 -12.39 -29.57 15.74
N ALA A 521 -13.31 -30.56 15.75
CA ALA A 521 -13.68 -31.27 16.98
C ALA A 521 -12.99 -32.60 17.35
N SER A 522 -12.17 -33.26 16.51
CA SER A 522 -11.74 -34.65 16.80
C SER A 522 -10.22 -34.85 16.79
N LYS A 523 -9.63 -35.14 17.96
CA LYS A 523 -8.21 -35.52 18.10
C LYS A 523 -7.95 -37.01 17.84
N SER A 524 -8.97 -37.87 17.73
CA SER A 524 -8.82 -39.32 17.99
C SER A 524 -9.28 -40.29 16.89
N GLY A 525 -9.42 -39.86 15.63
CA GLY A 525 -9.82 -40.78 14.56
C GLY A 525 -9.37 -40.36 13.16
N TRP A 526 -8.13 -40.67 12.79
CA TRP A 526 -7.53 -40.28 11.51
C TRP A 526 -7.42 -41.39 10.46
N ASN A 527 -7.85 -42.62 10.79
CA ASN A 527 -7.48 -43.81 10.02
C ASN A 527 -8.43 -44.20 8.89
N LYS A 528 -9.40 -43.36 8.51
CA LYS A 528 -10.30 -43.68 7.40
C LYS A 528 -10.97 -42.42 6.82
N LEU A 529 -10.39 -41.85 5.77
CA LEU A 529 -11.22 -41.27 4.71
C LEU A 529 -11.83 -42.48 3.99
N THR A 530 -13.08 -42.82 4.29
CA THR A 530 -13.83 -43.82 3.51
C THR A 530 -14.93 -43.05 2.81
N HIS A 531 -15.13 -43.30 1.51
CA HIS A 531 -16.32 -42.89 0.77
C HIS A 531 -17.56 -42.89 1.66
N MET A 532 -18.23 -41.76 1.80
CA MET A 532 -19.58 -41.71 2.36
C MET A 532 -20.43 -40.67 1.66
N LEU A 533 -21.07 -41.10 0.57
CA LEU A 533 -22.49 -41.44 0.63
C LEU A 533 -22.54 -42.98 0.71
N SER A 534 -22.54 -43.55 1.92
CA SER A 534 -22.62 -45.01 2.14
C SER A 534 -24.03 -45.49 2.47
N ASP A 535 -25.01 -44.59 2.43
CA ASP A 535 -26.41 -44.96 2.40
C ASP A 535 -26.84 -45.10 0.92
N ASP A 536 -27.10 -46.33 0.50
CA ASP A 536 -27.50 -46.66 -0.88
C ASP A 536 -28.74 -45.86 -1.31
N ASP A 537 -29.61 -45.44 -0.38
CA ASP A 537 -30.79 -44.62 -0.66
C ASP A 537 -30.47 -43.14 -0.91
N ALA A 538 -29.54 -42.55 -0.14
CA ALA A 538 -29.07 -41.18 -0.35
C ALA A 538 -28.23 -41.08 -1.64
N ARG A 539 -27.42 -42.11 -1.90
CA ARG A 539 -26.67 -42.26 -3.14
C ARG A 539 -27.59 -42.45 -4.34
N GLN A 540 -28.64 -43.27 -4.25
CA GLN A 540 -29.63 -43.40 -5.33
C GLN A 540 -30.45 -42.13 -5.58
N LYS A 541 -30.73 -41.32 -4.55
CA LYS A 541 -31.39 -40.02 -4.73
C LYS A 541 -30.48 -38.95 -5.34
N ALA A 542 -29.19 -38.95 -4.99
CA ALA A 542 -28.21 -38.06 -5.59
C ALA A 542 -27.85 -38.49 -7.02
N MET A 543 -27.73 -39.80 -7.30
CA MET A 543 -27.41 -40.38 -8.61
C MET A 543 -28.57 -40.35 -9.64
N GLN A 544 -29.73 -39.79 -9.30
CA GLN A 544 -30.71 -39.41 -10.34
C GLN A 544 -30.26 -38.14 -11.09
N ASP A 545 -29.29 -37.38 -10.56
CA ASP A 545 -28.43 -36.47 -11.30
C ASP A 545 -27.08 -37.20 -11.52
N GLU A 546 -26.73 -37.56 -12.75
CA GLU A 546 -25.55 -38.38 -13.08
C GLU A 546 -24.18 -37.66 -12.86
N ASP A 547 -24.16 -36.45 -12.29
CA ASP A 547 -23.02 -35.52 -12.31
C ASP A 547 -22.45 -35.14 -10.91
N PHE A 548 -22.59 -35.97 -9.86
CA PHE A 548 -22.12 -35.58 -8.51
C PHE A 548 -21.46 -36.69 -7.64
N SER A 549 -20.20 -36.47 -7.25
CA SER A 549 -19.54 -37.06 -6.07
C SER A 549 -19.20 -35.97 -5.04
N ALA A 550 -18.89 -36.34 -3.80
CA ALA A 550 -18.43 -35.41 -2.77
C ALA A 550 -17.53 -36.15 -1.78
N THR A 551 -16.40 -35.54 -1.40
CA THR A 551 -15.45 -36.11 -0.44
C THR A 551 -15.25 -35.17 0.74
N ILE A 552 -15.66 -35.61 1.93
CA ILE A 552 -15.59 -34.83 3.18
C ILE A 552 -14.28 -35.16 3.91
N ALA A 553 -13.38 -34.18 4.08
CA ALA A 553 -12.18 -34.32 4.91
C ALA A 553 -12.48 -33.96 6.38
N LEU A 554 -12.51 -34.95 7.27
CA LEU A 554 -12.80 -34.73 8.69
C LEU A 554 -11.55 -34.23 9.44
N VAL A 555 -11.67 -33.03 10.01
CA VAL A 555 -10.73 -32.33 10.90
C VAL A 555 -9.63 -31.53 10.22
N THR A 556 -9.96 -30.33 9.76
CA THR A 556 -8.99 -29.37 9.25
C THR A 556 -9.22 -28.00 9.89
N THR A 557 -8.14 -27.29 10.18
CA THR A 557 -8.15 -25.86 10.53
C THR A 557 -8.40 -25.01 9.31
N ASP A 558 -7.83 -25.42 8.18
CA ASP A 558 -7.99 -24.76 6.89
C ASP A 558 -7.77 -25.78 5.77
N ALA A 559 -8.34 -25.52 4.59
CA ALA A 559 -8.13 -26.34 3.41
C ALA A 559 -8.11 -25.45 2.18
N ALA A 560 -7.22 -25.75 1.24
CA ALA A 560 -7.15 -25.10 -0.07
C ALA A 560 -7.29 -26.12 -1.19
N ILE A 561 -7.85 -25.69 -2.32
CA ILE A 561 -8.02 -26.54 -3.50
C ILE A 561 -7.42 -25.82 -4.71
N SER A 562 -6.67 -26.53 -5.55
CA SER A 562 -6.11 -25.97 -6.78
C SER A 562 -7.22 -25.58 -7.77
N LEU A 563 -6.89 -24.73 -8.74
CA LEU A 563 -7.91 -24.17 -9.63
C LEU A 563 -8.61 -25.22 -10.50
N ASP A 564 -7.83 -26.22 -10.91
CA ASP A 564 -8.28 -27.39 -11.67
C ASP A 564 -9.01 -28.43 -10.80
N GLY A 565 -9.06 -28.24 -9.48
CA GLY A 565 -9.66 -29.16 -8.51
C GLY A 565 -8.88 -30.46 -8.31
N GLN A 566 -7.68 -30.60 -8.91
CA GLN A 566 -6.91 -31.84 -8.89
C GLN A 566 -6.11 -32.05 -7.60
N VAL A 567 -5.81 -30.97 -6.88
CA VAL A 567 -4.98 -30.96 -5.68
C VAL A 567 -5.73 -30.30 -4.54
N ILE A 568 -5.76 -30.95 -3.38
CA ILE A 568 -6.32 -30.42 -2.14
C ILE A 568 -5.22 -30.37 -1.10
N ALA A 569 -4.99 -29.21 -0.49
CA ALA A 569 -4.15 -29.06 0.67
C ALA A 569 -5.02 -28.92 1.91
N THR A 570 -4.69 -29.65 2.96
CA THR A 570 -5.42 -29.58 4.24
C THR A 570 -4.44 -29.32 5.37
N SER A 571 -4.82 -28.48 6.32
CA SER A 571 -4.07 -28.28 7.56
C SER A 571 -4.94 -28.63 8.75
N ALA A 572 -4.37 -29.13 9.85
CA ALA A 572 -5.14 -29.46 11.06
C ALA A 572 -4.41 -29.05 12.33
N GLY A 573 -4.36 -27.74 12.57
CA GLY A 573 -3.79 -27.16 13.78
C GLY A 573 -2.30 -27.42 13.88
N ARG A 574 -1.88 -28.36 14.74
CA ARG A 574 -0.45 -28.67 14.97
C ARG A 574 0.07 -29.83 14.12
N THR A 575 -0.71 -30.34 13.19
CA THR A 575 -0.22 -31.34 12.25
C THR A 575 0.36 -30.64 11.03
N ASN A 576 1.36 -31.28 10.44
CA ASN A 576 1.81 -30.93 9.11
C ASN A 576 0.62 -30.90 8.13
N PRO A 577 0.61 -29.95 7.19
CA PRO A 577 -0.36 -29.96 6.11
C PRO A 577 -0.17 -31.20 5.23
N ARG A 578 -1.28 -31.66 4.65
CA ARG A 578 -1.32 -32.82 3.77
C ARG A 578 -1.89 -32.45 2.42
N ILE A 579 -1.28 -32.99 1.38
CA ILE A 579 -1.68 -32.86 -0.01
C ILE A 579 -2.42 -34.13 -0.44
N TRP A 580 -3.57 -33.93 -1.08
CA TRP A 580 -4.39 -34.98 -1.67
C TRP A 580 -4.51 -34.71 -3.16
N ARG A 581 -4.48 -35.77 -3.98
CA ARG A 581 -4.80 -35.67 -5.40
C ARG A 581 -6.07 -36.42 -5.73
N GLU A 582 -6.78 -35.93 -6.75
CA GLU A 582 -7.94 -36.62 -7.28
C GLU A 582 -7.59 -38.06 -7.70
N GLY A 583 -8.45 -39.01 -7.32
CA GLY A 583 -8.27 -40.43 -7.63
C GLY A 583 -7.44 -41.24 -6.62
N GLU A 584 -6.87 -40.60 -5.59
CA GLU A 584 -6.08 -41.28 -4.57
C GLU A 584 -6.79 -41.37 -3.22
N ASP A 585 -6.84 -42.57 -2.65
CA ASP A 585 -7.46 -42.84 -1.32
C ASP A 585 -6.57 -42.42 -0.13
N LYS A 586 -5.36 -41.91 -0.42
CA LYS A 586 -4.37 -41.49 0.58
C LYS A 586 -3.77 -40.16 0.16
N TRP A 587 -3.35 -39.38 1.15
CA TRP A 587 -2.53 -38.21 0.89
C TRP A 587 -1.19 -38.67 0.29
N GLU A 588 -0.71 -37.93 -0.71
CA GLU A 588 0.51 -38.26 -1.46
C GLU A 588 1.73 -37.66 -0.75
N THR A 589 1.59 -36.41 -0.31
CA THR A 589 2.69 -35.61 0.24
C THR A 589 2.28 -34.98 1.58
N GLU A 590 3.14 -35.14 2.59
CA GLU A 590 3.05 -34.42 3.87
C GLU A 590 4.08 -33.28 3.84
N LEU A 591 3.61 -32.05 4.07
CA LEU A 591 4.48 -30.87 4.06
C LEU A 591 5.14 -30.74 5.44
N GLU A 592 6.40 -31.15 5.54
CA GLU A 592 7.11 -31.17 6.83
C GLU A 592 7.35 -29.74 7.34
N ILE A 593 6.60 -29.35 8.38
CA ILE A 593 6.76 -28.11 9.13
C ILE A 593 7.33 -28.48 10.51
N ASP A 594 8.07 -27.57 11.12
CA ASP A 594 8.54 -27.76 12.50
C ASP A 594 7.33 -28.00 13.41
N THR A 595 7.19 -29.24 13.88
CA THR A 595 5.97 -29.86 14.47
C THR A 595 5.39 -29.15 15.70
N ASP A 596 6.06 -28.14 16.24
CA ASP A 596 5.60 -27.33 17.38
C ASP A 596 4.74 -26.12 16.96
N ARG A 597 4.50 -25.91 15.67
CA ARG A 597 3.81 -24.71 15.15
C ARG A 597 2.33 -25.00 14.80
N TYR A 598 1.47 -24.01 15.04
CA TYR A 598 0.04 -24.09 14.70
C TYR A 598 -0.19 -23.53 13.30
N VAL A 599 -0.48 -24.39 12.33
CA VAL A 599 -0.87 -23.99 10.98
C VAL A 599 -2.21 -23.27 11.04
N ARG A 600 -2.21 -22.00 10.62
CA ARG A 600 -3.38 -21.14 10.58
C ARG A 600 -4.11 -21.23 9.25
N ALA A 601 -3.34 -21.24 8.16
CA ALA A 601 -3.89 -21.25 6.82
C ALA A 601 -3.00 -22.06 5.86
N VAL A 602 -3.63 -22.61 4.84
CA VAL A 602 -2.96 -23.23 3.70
C VAL A 602 -3.57 -22.68 2.43
N LYS A 603 -2.75 -22.33 1.44
CA LYS A 603 -3.17 -21.88 0.11
C LYS A 603 -2.41 -22.64 -0.96
N LEU A 604 -3.06 -22.89 -2.09
CA LEU A 604 -2.48 -23.50 -3.27
C LEU A 604 -2.40 -22.46 -4.38
N ASP A 605 -1.38 -22.57 -5.23
CA ASP A 605 -1.36 -21.82 -6.48
C ASP A 605 -2.40 -22.36 -7.47
N GLU A 606 -2.63 -21.63 -8.56
CA GLU A 606 -3.58 -22.03 -9.60
C GLU A 606 -3.36 -23.45 -10.10
N THR A 607 -2.08 -23.86 -10.21
CA THR A 607 -1.71 -25.16 -10.77
C THR A 607 -1.64 -26.28 -9.73
N GLY A 608 -1.81 -25.98 -8.44
CA GLY A 608 -1.63 -26.94 -7.35
C GLY A 608 -0.20 -27.48 -7.24
N ARG A 609 0.79 -26.79 -7.79
CA ARG A 609 2.22 -27.16 -7.73
C ARG A 609 2.93 -26.51 -6.54
N LEU A 610 2.42 -25.41 -6.04
CA LEU A 610 2.95 -24.70 -4.89
C LEU A 610 1.92 -24.64 -3.78
N ALA A 611 2.36 -24.94 -2.56
CA ALA A 611 1.56 -24.81 -1.36
C ALA A 611 2.18 -23.77 -0.43
N PHE A 612 1.43 -22.72 -0.16
CA PHE A 612 1.76 -21.71 0.81
C PHE A 612 1.19 -22.12 2.17
N VAL A 613 2.03 -22.25 3.19
CA VAL A 613 1.58 -22.62 4.53
C VAL A 613 1.91 -21.53 5.53
N LEU A 614 0.87 -20.98 6.14
CA LEU A 614 0.97 -19.98 7.20
C LEU A 614 0.84 -20.66 8.57
N TYR A 615 1.81 -20.43 9.45
CA TYR A 615 1.78 -21.00 10.79
C TYR A 615 2.22 -19.98 11.85
N ALA A 616 1.61 -20.08 13.02
CA ALA A 616 1.93 -19.25 14.18
C ALA A 616 2.71 -20.05 15.21
N GLU A 617 3.77 -19.45 15.74
CA GLU A 617 4.43 -19.96 16.93
C GLU A 617 3.54 -19.71 18.18
N GLU A 618 3.60 -20.59 19.18
CA GLU A 618 2.79 -20.44 20.40
C GLU A 618 3.10 -19.13 21.15
N GLY A 619 2.12 -18.23 21.20
CA GLY A 619 2.11 -17.03 22.05
C GLY A 619 1.50 -15.83 21.31
N PRO A 620 0.75 -14.95 22.00
CA PRO A 620 0.07 -13.80 21.37
C PRO A 620 1.02 -12.75 20.78
N ALA A 621 2.33 -12.88 21.00
CA ALA A 621 3.36 -11.94 20.55
C ALA A 621 4.44 -12.60 19.67
N LYS A 622 4.26 -13.87 19.27
CA LYS A 622 5.24 -14.55 18.43
C LYS A 622 4.94 -14.36 16.95
N PRO A 623 5.99 -14.28 16.11
CA PRO A 623 5.83 -13.97 14.71
C PRO A 623 5.02 -15.04 13.99
N THR A 624 4.17 -14.59 13.07
CA THR A 624 3.60 -15.48 12.06
C THR A 624 4.70 -15.75 11.05
N LYS A 625 4.91 -17.02 10.76
CA LYS A 625 5.88 -17.49 9.79
C LYS A 625 5.14 -18.21 8.68
N PHE A 626 5.79 -18.33 7.54
CA PHE A 626 5.24 -19.05 6.43
C PHE A 626 6.37 -19.73 5.66
N ASP A 627 6.02 -20.85 5.05
CA ASP A 627 6.88 -21.59 4.15
C ASP A 627 6.13 -21.81 2.83
N LEU A 628 6.87 -21.78 1.73
CA LEU A 628 6.37 -22.15 0.42
C LEU A 628 6.95 -23.53 0.08
N PHE A 629 6.06 -24.46 -0.27
CA PHE A 629 6.40 -25.84 -0.59
C PHE A 629 6.12 -26.14 -2.06
N ALA A 630 6.97 -26.96 -2.67
CA ALA A 630 6.64 -27.64 -3.90
C ALA A 630 5.76 -28.85 -3.55
N VAL A 631 4.53 -28.87 -4.06
CA VAL A 631 3.50 -29.87 -3.72
C VAL A 631 3.93 -31.28 -4.13
N ASP A 632 4.56 -31.41 -5.30
CA ASP A 632 4.97 -32.71 -5.85
C ASP A 632 6.07 -33.38 -5.02
N THR A 633 6.98 -32.61 -4.44
CA THR A 633 8.15 -33.14 -3.72
C THR A 633 8.03 -33.02 -2.20
N GLY A 634 7.13 -32.15 -1.71
CA GLY A 634 7.07 -31.74 -0.31
C GLY A 634 8.27 -30.89 0.13
N GLU A 635 9.16 -30.51 -0.79
CA GLU A 635 10.35 -29.72 -0.46
C GLU A 635 9.98 -28.26 -0.23
N ARG A 636 10.60 -27.65 0.79
CA ARG A 636 10.50 -26.20 1.02
C ARG A 636 11.25 -25.47 -0.09
N VAL A 637 10.52 -24.77 -0.95
CA VAL A 637 11.08 -23.87 -1.97
C VAL A 637 11.64 -22.62 -1.30
N ALA A 638 11.00 -22.18 -0.22
CA ALA A 638 11.18 -20.86 0.33
C ALA A 638 10.84 -20.90 1.84
N THR A 639 11.67 -20.29 2.70
CA THR A 639 11.44 -20.22 4.16
C THR A 639 11.62 -18.82 4.74
N ASP A 640 10.82 -18.48 5.76
CA ASP A 640 11.09 -17.40 6.74
C ASP A 640 11.27 -15.97 6.17
N PHE A 641 10.46 -15.56 5.17
CA PHE A 641 10.63 -14.25 4.53
C PHE A 641 10.06 -13.04 5.30
N PHE A 642 9.33 -13.26 6.39
CA PHE A 642 8.62 -12.19 7.12
C PHE A 642 9.36 -11.77 8.39
N ALA A 643 9.34 -10.45 8.65
CA ALA A 643 9.83 -9.89 9.89
C ALA A 643 8.83 -10.17 11.03
N ARG A 644 9.27 -9.97 12.28
CA ARG A 644 8.55 -10.48 13.47
C ARG A 644 7.13 -9.97 13.67
N THR A 645 6.69 -8.95 12.94
CA THR A 645 5.42 -8.26 13.12
C THR A 645 4.52 -8.33 11.88
N ASP A 646 4.87 -9.16 10.91
CA ASP A 646 4.18 -9.16 9.63
C ASP A 646 2.89 -10.00 9.75
N GLU A 647 1.74 -9.42 9.39
CA GLU A 647 0.45 -10.10 9.29
C GLU A 647 0.16 -10.34 7.80
N LEU A 648 0.00 -11.61 7.40
CA LEU A 648 -0.41 -11.93 6.03
C LEU A 648 -1.84 -11.47 5.80
N LEU A 649 -2.03 -10.60 4.81
CA LEU A 649 -3.33 -10.09 4.41
C LEU A 649 -3.89 -10.88 3.22
N ASP A 650 -3.05 -11.14 2.21
CA ASP A 650 -3.47 -11.85 1.00
C ASP A 650 -2.29 -12.45 0.22
N ILE A 651 -2.58 -13.35 -0.73
CA ILE A 651 -1.62 -13.96 -1.64
C ILE A 651 -2.17 -13.99 -3.06
N SER A 652 -1.35 -13.68 -4.06
CA SER A 652 -1.76 -13.80 -5.45
C SER A 652 -2.00 -15.27 -5.79
N GLN A 653 -2.86 -15.51 -6.77
CA GLN A 653 -3.29 -16.86 -7.09
C GLN A 653 -2.20 -17.72 -7.72
N ASP A 654 -1.26 -17.11 -8.43
CA ASP A 654 -0.02 -17.75 -8.90
C ASP A 654 0.98 -18.01 -7.76
N CYS A 655 0.65 -17.61 -6.53
CA CYS A 655 1.52 -17.60 -5.37
C CYS A 655 2.84 -16.84 -5.57
N GLU A 656 2.96 -15.94 -6.56
CA GLU A 656 4.19 -15.18 -6.83
C GLU A 656 4.31 -13.91 -5.98
N LYS A 657 3.19 -13.39 -5.48
CA LYS A 657 3.12 -12.16 -4.68
C LYS A 657 2.37 -12.42 -3.38
N THR A 658 2.87 -11.83 -2.30
CA THR A 658 2.23 -11.82 -0.99
C THR A 658 2.01 -10.40 -0.54
N VAL A 659 0.89 -10.16 0.13
CA VAL A 659 0.58 -8.89 0.77
C VAL A 659 0.66 -9.07 2.27
N VAL A 660 1.54 -8.30 2.90
CA VAL A 660 1.73 -8.34 4.35
C VAL A 660 1.61 -6.97 4.97
N ARG A 661 1.06 -6.92 6.17
CA ARG A 661 1.10 -5.73 7.02
C ARG A 661 2.33 -5.75 7.90
N VAL A 662 3.19 -4.75 7.76
CA VAL A 662 4.42 -4.54 8.52
C VAL A 662 4.36 -3.20 9.25
N GLY A 663 4.17 -3.22 10.57
CA GLY A 663 4.27 -1.99 11.39
C GLY A 663 3.31 -0.86 10.99
N GLY A 664 2.11 -1.18 10.50
CA GLY A 664 1.12 -0.20 10.01
C GLY A 664 1.24 0.16 8.53
N THR A 665 2.20 -0.43 7.82
CA THR A 665 2.38 -0.33 6.38
C THR A 665 1.94 -1.64 5.73
N ILE A 666 1.34 -1.61 4.55
CA ILE A 666 1.08 -2.80 3.73
C ILE A 666 2.20 -2.91 2.70
N ALA A 667 2.93 -4.02 2.71
CA ALA A 667 3.99 -4.32 1.77
C ALA A 667 3.56 -5.46 0.84
N VAL A 668 3.82 -5.30 -0.46
CA VAL A 668 3.75 -6.38 -1.45
C VAL A 668 5.15 -6.94 -1.63
N ARG A 669 5.31 -8.24 -1.41
CA ARG A 669 6.59 -8.94 -1.60
C ARG A 669 6.43 -10.03 -2.64
N SER A 670 7.53 -10.35 -3.32
CA SER A 670 7.59 -11.58 -4.11
C SER A 670 7.58 -12.78 -3.14
N SER A 671 6.80 -13.82 -3.40
CA SER A 671 6.81 -15.02 -2.54
C SER A 671 8.10 -15.83 -2.70
N ARG A 672 8.79 -15.67 -3.84
CA ARG A 672 10.06 -16.35 -4.13
C ARG A 672 11.28 -15.60 -3.61
N SER A 673 11.16 -14.32 -3.26
CA SER A 673 12.28 -13.51 -2.78
C SER A 673 11.86 -12.59 -1.64
N THR A 674 12.76 -12.29 -0.70
CA THR A 674 12.47 -11.32 0.37
C THR A 674 12.35 -9.87 -0.15
N ALA A 675 12.45 -9.67 -1.47
CA ALA A 675 12.37 -8.37 -2.09
C ALA A 675 10.96 -7.79 -1.93
N GLU A 676 10.91 -6.66 -1.25
CA GLU A 676 9.74 -5.80 -1.21
C GLU A 676 9.57 -5.16 -2.58
N LEU A 677 8.44 -5.45 -3.23
CA LEU A 677 8.06 -4.88 -4.53
C LEU A 677 7.45 -3.49 -4.33
N MET A 678 6.67 -3.31 -3.26
CA MET A 678 5.94 -2.07 -2.98
C MET A 678 5.61 -1.94 -1.48
N SER A 679 5.52 -0.71 -0.99
CA SER A 679 5.11 -0.37 0.40
C SER A 679 4.07 0.75 0.40
N ILE A 680 2.98 0.57 1.14
CA ILE A 680 1.84 1.49 1.21
C ILE A 680 1.54 1.81 2.68
N PRO A 681 1.74 3.05 3.14
CA PRO A 681 1.53 3.41 4.53
C PRO A 681 0.04 3.49 4.90
N ALA A 682 -0.29 3.18 6.17
CA ALA A 682 -1.56 3.49 6.82
C ALA A 682 -2.82 2.82 6.25
N ALA A 683 -2.69 1.58 5.77
CA ALA A 683 -3.82 0.78 5.30
C ALA A 683 -4.22 -0.34 6.30
N ASN A 684 -5.53 -0.44 6.53
CA ASN A 684 -6.22 -1.36 7.45
C ASN A 684 -6.64 -2.68 6.81
N SER A 685 -6.66 -2.78 5.49
CA SER A 685 -6.86 -4.05 4.78
C SER A 685 -6.28 -3.93 3.39
N ALA A 686 -5.94 -5.08 2.79
CA ALA A 686 -5.56 -5.16 1.40
C ALA A 686 -5.89 -6.52 0.81
N VAL A 687 -6.18 -6.51 -0.49
CA VAL A 687 -6.48 -7.70 -1.28
C VAL A 687 -5.88 -7.53 -2.68
N LEU A 688 -5.37 -8.61 -3.26
CA LEU A 688 -4.86 -8.68 -4.61
C LEU A 688 -5.98 -9.02 -5.58
N SER A 689 -5.92 -8.47 -6.78
CA SER A 689 -6.75 -8.97 -7.87
C SER A 689 -6.41 -10.41 -8.17
N TYR A 690 -7.37 -11.13 -8.76
CA TYR A 690 -7.23 -12.53 -9.16
C TYR A 690 -5.96 -12.77 -10.01
N ASP A 691 -5.69 -11.89 -10.97
CA ASP A 691 -4.48 -11.92 -11.82
C ASP A 691 -3.18 -11.44 -11.11
N GLY A 692 -3.26 -11.02 -9.85
CA GLY A 692 -2.14 -10.48 -9.08
C GLY A 692 -1.52 -9.20 -9.66
N THR A 693 -2.19 -8.50 -10.58
CA THR A 693 -1.69 -7.26 -11.21
C THR A 693 -2.11 -6.00 -10.45
N ARG A 694 -3.17 -6.07 -9.63
CA ARG A 694 -3.69 -4.94 -8.86
C ARG A 694 -3.76 -5.27 -7.39
N LEU A 695 -3.66 -4.23 -6.57
CA LEU A 695 -3.82 -4.29 -5.13
C LEU A 695 -4.86 -3.24 -4.72
N ALA A 696 -5.94 -3.70 -4.09
CA ALA A 696 -6.85 -2.80 -3.41
C ALA A 696 -6.43 -2.69 -1.95
N THR A 697 -6.35 -1.47 -1.43
CA THR A 697 -6.10 -1.18 -0.02
C THR A 697 -7.20 -0.30 0.53
N CYS A 698 -7.49 -0.39 1.83
CA CYS A 698 -8.41 0.54 2.48
C CYS A 698 -7.78 1.12 3.74
N THR A 699 -7.97 2.43 3.96
CA THR A 699 -7.54 3.11 5.19
C THR A 699 -8.64 3.07 6.27
N SER A 700 -8.28 3.37 7.52
CA SER A 700 -9.25 3.56 8.61
C SER A 700 -10.25 4.69 8.36
N SER A 701 -9.90 5.65 7.49
CA SER A 701 -10.80 6.73 7.08
C SER A 701 -11.78 6.33 5.98
N GLY A 702 -11.79 5.05 5.59
CA GLY A 702 -12.65 4.53 4.52
C GLY A 702 -12.20 4.94 3.13
N VAL A 703 -10.93 5.27 2.91
CA VAL A 703 -10.43 5.52 1.55
C VAL A 703 -10.02 4.18 0.96
N VAL A 704 -10.68 3.77 -0.11
CA VAL A 704 -10.27 2.61 -0.92
C VAL A 704 -9.37 3.10 -2.06
N CYS A 705 -8.23 2.44 -2.23
CA CYS A 705 -7.22 2.77 -3.23
C CYS A 705 -6.87 1.51 -4.04
N VAL A 706 -6.95 1.60 -5.37
CA VAL A 706 -6.59 0.48 -6.27
C VAL A 706 -5.32 0.84 -7.02
N ILE A 707 -4.27 0.07 -6.75
CA ILE A 707 -2.92 0.30 -7.25
C ILE A 707 -2.60 -0.79 -8.27
N ASP A 708 -2.08 -0.38 -9.43
CA ASP A 708 -1.51 -1.30 -10.40
C ASP A 708 -0.07 -1.62 -9.98
N LEU A 709 0.21 -2.90 -9.74
CA LEU A 709 1.48 -3.35 -9.17
C LEU A 709 2.64 -3.33 -10.16
N GLU A 710 2.36 -3.33 -11.47
CA GLU A 710 3.40 -3.25 -12.49
C GLU A 710 3.90 -1.82 -12.66
N SER A 711 2.97 -0.88 -12.75
CA SER A 711 3.25 0.53 -12.94
C SER A 711 3.57 1.26 -11.64
N GLY A 712 3.09 0.75 -10.50
CA GLY A 712 3.18 1.38 -9.19
C GLY A 712 2.25 2.57 -9.00
N TYR A 713 1.42 2.88 -10.01
CA TYR A 713 0.49 4.01 -9.97
C TYR A 713 -0.88 3.57 -9.48
N THR A 714 -1.55 4.49 -8.79
CA THR A 714 -2.94 4.32 -8.45
C THR A 714 -3.79 4.42 -9.72
N VAL A 715 -4.51 3.34 -10.07
CA VAL A 715 -5.41 3.30 -11.24
C VAL A 715 -6.68 4.09 -10.98
N SER A 716 -7.13 4.08 -9.72
CA SER A 716 -8.32 4.79 -9.27
C SER A 716 -8.05 5.34 -7.87
N GLU A 717 -7.75 6.64 -7.77
CA GLU A 717 -7.65 7.35 -6.48
C GLU A 717 -9.00 7.85 -6.00
N SER A 718 -9.22 7.71 -4.69
CA SER A 718 -10.26 8.42 -3.95
C SER A 718 -11.69 8.10 -4.38
N LEU A 719 -12.09 6.85 -4.12
CA LEU A 719 -13.49 6.59 -3.79
C LEU A 719 -13.65 6.93 -2.30
N THR A 720 -13.71 8.23 -2.03
CA THR A 720 -14.18 8.71 -0.72
C THR A 720 -15.68 8.46 -0.71
N PHE A 721 -16.14 7.55 0.15
CA PHE A 721 -17.57 7.30 0.31
C PHE A 721 -18.28 8.65 0.58
N PRO A 722 -19.31 9.01 -0.20
CA PRO A 722 -19.92 10.33 -0.12
C PRO A 722 -20.40 10.58 1.30
N VAL A 723 -19.79 11.55 1.98
CA VAL A 723 -20.27 12.04 3.26
C VAL A 723 -21.61 12.71 2.97
N ASN A 724 -22.70 12.23 3.57
CA ASN A 724 -23.97 12.95 3.58
C ASN A 724 -23.72 14.32 4.22
N SER A 725 -23.48 15.33 3.38
CA SER A 725 -23.17 16.68 3.86
C SER A 725 -24.46 17.33 4.35
N GLY A 726 -24.76 17.14 5.62
CA GLY A 726 -25.57 18.09 6.36
C GLY A 726 -24.91 19.46 6.21
N SER A 727 -25.62 20.42 5.63
CA SER A 727 -25.10 21.75 5.29
C SER A 727 -24.33 22.39 6.46
N ALA A 728 -23.00 22.46 6.37
CA ALA A 728 -22.20 23.23 7.30
C ALA A 728 -22.51 24.73 7.10
N LYS A 729 -23.16 25.36 8.08
CA LYS A 729 -23.35 26.82 8.09
C LYS A 729 -22.03 27.47 8.49
N PHE A 730 -21.39 28.15 7.54
CA PHE A 730 -20.26 29.05 7.81
C PHE A 730 -20.74 30.31 8.53
N ARG A 731 -19.99 30.78 9.54
CA ARG A 731 -20.17 32.11 10.14
C ARG A 731 -19.56 33.17 9.21
N GLU A 732 -20.18 34.35 9.18
CA GLU A 732 -19.78 35.48 8.34
C GLU A 732 -18.32 35.93 8.62
N PRO A 733 -17.55 36.32 7.59
CA PRO A 733 -16.20 36.83 7.78
C PRO A 733 -16.21 38.19 8.51
N HIS A 734 -15.31 38.35 9.48
CA HIS A 734 -15.08 39.64 10.15
C HIS A 734 -14.08 40.49 9.34
N PHE A 735 -14.51 41.70 8.97
CA PHE A 735 -13.66 42.68 8.29
C PHE A 735 -12.95 43.57 9.33
N SER A 736 -11.62 43.65 9.23
CA SER A 736 -10.77 44.56 10.00
C SER A 736 -10.06 45.51 9.04
N ARG A 737 -9.71 46.72 9.51
CA ARG A 737 -9.08 47.78 8.68
C ARG A 737 -7.73 47.41 8.05
N ASN A 738 -7.16 46.23 8.34
CA ASN A 738 -5.83 45.80 7.89
C ASN A 738 -5.82 44.60 6.92
N GLY A 739 -6.94 44.27 6.25
CA GLY A 739 -6.97 43.24 5.20
C GLY A 739 -8.13 42.25 5.33
N VAL A 740 -8.28 41.38 4.32
CA VAL A 740 -9.28 40.30 4.31
C VAL A 740 -8.73 39.09 5.07
N PHE A 741 -9.43 38.70 6.12
CA PHE A 741 -9.08 37.53 6.93
C PHE A 741 -10.01 36.37 6.57
N VAL A 742 -9.43 35.23 6.19
CA VAL A 742 -10.18 33.98 6.00
C VAL A 742 -9.73 33.02 7.10
N GLU A 743 -10.64 32.76 8.04
CA GLU A 743 -10.42 31.78 9.10
C GLU A 743 -11.03 30.45 8.67
N ILE A 744 -10.18 29.44 8.44
CA ILE A 744 -10.61 28.10 8.05
C ILE A 744 -10.52 27.21 9.28
N HIS A 745 -11.66 26.71 9.74
CA HIS A 745 -11.71 25.73 10.82
C HIS A 745 -11.68 24.32 10.24
N ARG A 746 -10.64 23.55 10.57
CA ARG A 746 -10.62 22.10 10.36
C ARG A 746 -10.88 21.43 11.71
N TYR A 747 -11.96 20.66 11.80
CA TYR A 747 -12.21 19.83 12.96
C TYR A 747 -11.44 18.51 12.76
N GLY A 748 -10.33 18.36 13.49
CA GLY A 748 -9.71 17.07 13.76
C GLY A 748 -10.07 16.62 15.19
N THR A 749 -9.56 15.45 15.59
CA THR A 749 -9.75 14.76 16.89
C THR A 749 -10.08 15.63 18.12
N PRO A 750 -10.84 15.10 19.10
CA PRO A 750 -11.32 15.89 20.24
C PRO A 750 -10.18 16.63 20.95
N GLY A 751 -10.22 17.97 20.89
CA GLY A 751 -9.32 18.85 21.66
C GLY A 751 -8.24 19.59 20.86
N GLN A 752 -8.02 19.33 19.56
CA GLN A 752 -7.10 20.14 18.76
C GLN A 752 -7.83 21.12 17.82
N ARG A 753 -7.76 22.41 18.18
CA ARG A 753 -8.09 23.52 17.30
C ARG A 753 -6.84 23.91 16.52
N CYS A 754 -6.79 23.58 15.23
CA CYS A 754 -5.78 24.12 14.34
C CYS A 754 -6.35 25.34 13.62
N SER A 755 -6.07 26.54 14.14
CA SER A 755 -6.38 27.79 13.44
C SER A 755 -5.20 28.15 12.53
N TRP A 756 -5.42 28.15 11.22
CA TRP A 756 -4.42 28.65 10.27
C TRP A 756 -4.68 30.14 10.05
N ARG A 757 -3.74 30.98 10.49
CA ARG A 757 -3.79 32.43 10.26
C ARG A 757 -2.94 32.75 9.04
N VAL A 758 -3.57 32.85 7.88
CA VAL A 758 -2.88 33.32 6.66
C VAL A 758 -2.99 34.84 6.63
N GLY A 759 -1.92 35.53 7.05
CA GLY A 759 -1.81 36.98 6.94
C GLY A 759 -1.04 37.35 5.69
N THR A 760 -1.72 37.48 4.54
CA THR A 760 -1.11 38.03 3.33
C THR A 760 -2.07 38.98 2.62
N VAL A 761 -1.51 40.08 2.11
CA VAL A 761 -2.21 40.99 1.20
C VAL A 761 -2.17 40.35 -0.18
N LEU A 762 -3.19 39.57 -0.54
CA LEU A 762 -3.30 38.97 -1.86
C LEU A 762 -3.85 39.99 -2.87
N SER A 763 -3.26 40.04 -4.07
CA SER A 763 -3.89 40.75 -5.19
C SER A 763 -5.18 40.05 -5.59
N ARG A 764 -6.12 40.77 -6.23
CA ARG A 764 -7.40 40.21 -6.69
C ARG A 764 -7.23 38.96 -7.55
N ARG A 765 -6.16 38.89 -8.36
CA ARG A 765 -5.87 37.76 -9.24
C ARG A 765 -5.42 36.53 -8.44
N GLU A 766 -4.57 36.71 -7.42
CA GLU A 766 -4.08 35.63 -6.56
C GLU A 766 -5.19 35.09 -5.66
N ALA A 767 -6.05 35.95 -5.13
CA ALA A 767 -7.22 35.52 -4.37
C ALA A 767 -8.19 34.69 -5.23
N ILE A 768 -8.42 35.07 -6.49
CA ILE A 768 -9.26 34.30 -7.43
C ILE A 768 -8.59 32.95 -7.78
N GLN A 769 -7.28 32.92 -7.98
CA GLN A 769 -6.55 31.68 -8.24
C GLN A 769 -6.58 30.73 -7.03
N LEU A 770 -6.37 31.26 -5.82
CA LEU A 770 -6.46 30.49 -4.58
C LEU A 770 -7.87 29.91 -4.37
N VAL A 771 -8.92 30.68 -4.65
CA VAL A 771 -10.30 30.20 -4.63
C VAL A 771 -10.52 29.11 -5.68
N SER A 772 -9.94 29.23 -6.88
CA SER A 772 -10.04 28.19 -7.90
C SER A 772 -9.33 26.89 -7.51
N VAL A 773 -8.14 26.99 -6.89
CA VAL A 773 -7.37 25.86 -6.36
C VAL A 773 -8.12 25.23 -5.19
N ALA A 774 -8.69 26.03 -4.29
CA ALA A 774 -9.47 25.53 -3.16
C ALA A 774 -10.74 24.79 -3.60
N ARG A 775 -11.39 25.27 -4.67
CA ARG A 775 -12.53 24.59 -5.28
C ARG A 775 -12.12 23.30 -5.98
N GLN A 776 -11.04 23.33 -6.75
CA GLN A 776 -10.58 22.20 -7.56
C GLN A 776 -10.03 21.05 -6.72
N TYR A 777 -9.27 21.35 -5.66
CA TYR A 777 -8.55 20.34 -4.89
C TYR A 777 -9.20 20.01 -3.54
N PHE A 778 -10.06 20.88 -2.99
CA PHE A 778 -10.67 20.68 -1.67
C PHE A 778 -12.21 20.76 -1.68
N GLY A 779 -12.85 20.98 -2.84
CA GLY A 779 -14.31 21.04 -2.95
C GLY A 779 -14.96 22.23 -2.24
N ILE A 780 -14.19 23.28 -1.90
CA ILE A 780 -14.67 24.43 -1.14
C ILE A 780 -15.27 25.48 -2.11
N ASP A 781 -16.58 25.74 -2.00
CA ASP A 781 -17.26 26.77 -2.82
C ASP A 781 -17.33 28.11 -2.07
N VAL A 782 -16.65 29.13 -2.59
CA VAL A 782 -16.59 30.48 -1.98
C VAL A 782 -17.41 31.46 -2.83
N ASP A 783 -18.42 32.10 -2.24
CA ASP A 783 -19.29 33.06 -2.93
C ASP A 783 -18.53 34.30 -3.42
N GLN A 784 -18.28 34.34 -4.73
CA GLN A 784 -17.52 35.41 -5.40
C GLN A 784 -18.16 36.80 -5.27
N ARG A 785 -19.46 36.90 -4.96
CA ARG A 785 -20.17 38.19 -4.87
C ARG A 785 -19.86 38.98 -3.60
N LYS A 786 -19.22 38.35 -2.60
CA LYS A 786 -18.92 38.97 -1.29
C LYS A 786 -17.50 39.51 -1.14
N LEU A 787 -16.69 39.47 -2.20
CA LEU A 787 -15.32 40.02 -2.20
C LEU A 787 -15.33 41.53 -2.50
N ALA A 788 -15.41 42.37 -1.46
CA ALA A 788 -15.17 43.82 -1.58
C ALA A 788 -13.80 44.14 -0.97
N VAL A 789 -12.93 44.84 -1.71
CA VAL A 789 -11.60 45.26 -1.25
C VAL A 789 -11.45 46.77 -1.45
N GLU A 790 -11.28 47.51 -0.35
CA GLU A 790 -10.83 48.90 -0.35
C GLU A 790 -9.30 48.94 -0.54
N VAL A 791 -8.81 49.71 -1.51
CA VAL A 791 -7.38 49.83 -1.82
C VAL A 791 -6.82 51.08 -1.13
N LEU A 792 -5.86 50.89 -0.22
CA LEU A 792 -5.04 51.98 0.32
C LEU A 792 -3.64 51.94 -0.31
N HIS A 793 -3.23 53.07 -0.87
CA HIS A 793 -1.88 53.35 -1.36
C HIS A 793 -1.02 53.87 -0.20
N ASP A 794 -0.06 53.07 0.27
CA ASP A 794 1.33 53.47 0.54
C ASP A 794 2.08 52.31 1.20
N PHE A 795 3.24 51.94 0.66
CA PHE A 795 4.51 51.74 1.39
C PHE A 795 5.56 51.12 0.48
N SER A 796 6.71 51.77 0.48
CA SER A 796 7.95 51.40 -0.18
C SER A 796 8.82 50.47 0.67
N SER A 797 9.58 49.62 -0.02
CA SER A 797 10.87 49.00 0.33
C SER A 797 10.90 47.71 1.17
N GLN A 798 11.59 46.74 0.55
CA GLN A 798 12.34 45.58 1.08
C GLN A 798 11.57 44.46 1.83
N GLU A 799 11.40 43.32 1.15
CA GLU A 799 12.14 42.07 1.44
C GLU A 799 11.76 40.97 0.43
N ASN A 800 12.76 40.44 -0.29
CA ASN A 800 12.65 39.29 -1.18
C ASN A 800 13.03 38.02 -0.40
N SER A 801 12.06 37.26 0.12
CA SER A 801 12.33 35.89 0.61
C SER A 801 11.16 34.91 0.48
N VAL A 802 9.97 35.33 0.04
CA VAL A 802 8.77 34.46 -0.01
C VAL A 802 8.49 33.87 -1.41
N VAL A 803 9.21 34.32 -2.44
CA VAL A 803 9.02 33.85 -3.83
C VAL A 803 9.54 32.41 -4.03
N SER A 804 10.43 31.90 -3.18
CA SER A 804 11.00 30.55 -3.32
C SER A 804 10.10 29.42 -2.83
N GLU A 805 9.24 29.64 -1.84
CA GLU A 805 8.34 28.58 -1.33
C GLU A 805 7.08 28.42 -2.19
N LEU A 806 6.57 29.51 -2.78
CA LEU A 806 5.45 29.42 -3.74
C LEU A 806 5.89 28.82 -5.09
N ALA A 807 7.14 29.06 -5.51
CA ALA A 807 7.67 28.50 -6.74
C ALA A 807 7.85 26.96 -6.67
N MET A 808 8.21 26.39 -5.51
CA MET A 808 8.27 24.94 -5.35
C MET A 808 6.88 24.29 -5.31
N PHE A 809 5.86 24.98 -4.79
CA PHE A 809 4.50 24.44 -4.72
C PHE A 809 3.77 24.50 -6.07
N LEU A 810 4.05 25.53 -6.90
CA LEU A 810 3.50 25.64 -8.25
C LEU A 810 4.22 24.75 -9.28
N PHE A 811 5.53 24.49 -9.13
CA PHE A 811 6.25 23.56 -10.01
C PHE A 811 5.84 22.09 -9.84
N ALA A 812 5.29 21.71 -8.68
CA ALA A 812 4.80 20.35 -8.45
C ALA A 812 3.44 20.06 -9.12
N VAL A 813 2.73 21.08 -9.61
CA VAL A 813 1.37 20.97 -10.15
C VAL A 813 1.31 21.23 -11.67
N GLU A 814 2.38 21.69 -12.30
CA GLU A 814 2.48 21.79 -13.77
C GLU A 814 3.59 20.91 -14.34
N THR A 815 3.32 19.61 -14.48
CA THR A 815 3.76 18.83 -15.65
C THR A 815 2.74 17.71 -15.88
N PRO A 816 2.28 17.48 -17.13
CA PRO A 816 1.28 16.45 -17.45
C PRO A 816 1.80 15.04 -17.25
#